data_AF-A0A5C2SWB6-F1
#
_entry.id   AF-A0A5C2SWB6-F1
#
_cell.length_a   1.000
_cell.length_b   1.000
_cell.length_c   1.000
_cell.angle_alpha   90.00
_cell.angle_beta   90.00
_cell.angle_gamma   90.00
#
_symmetry.space_group_name_H-M   'P 1'
#
loop_
_entity.id
_entity.type
_entity.pdbx_description
1 polymer ?
#
loop_
_entity_poly.entity_id
_entity_poly.type
_entity_poly.pdbx_seq_one_letter_code
_entity_poly.pdbx_strand_id
1 'polypeptide(L)'
;METLLKAASYSSAALKTTTRMYAPALLATWCSLLLAPVLGAVTWTATPFNPASVPLAVRTPYVSAWLPQGSGTALNAAWPTLWTGSILGWAGYVKVDGTAYNWLGAPTVSGASKATQKSLTITSTQSVFVMTAGPIDLTITFLSPVETSDLVNQSLPFSYYSVSAAANDGKSHSVQIYTDISAEWVSGDNSLTANWSTTTGNILTHQVQLVSQGSYSEINDHIQQGSAYHATLNTQGATWQTGQDTVVRAQFINNGKLANTADTSFRAVSDRWPVFALAHDLGTVTSATAPAVFVIGHVRDPAIQYITANNGRQDRSYLFWTRFSSIASALSTFINDYSNALSRANAFDAKVKADASKISSDYADIVALSIRQTLGACEITISKTSSGTFNTSDVTTFMKEISSDGNTNTVDVIFPAWPLFLYTNPVLGKQLLLPLFEYQATGQYPNKWAVHDIGAHYPQAIGHNDGKDEAMQVEESGNMLIMTLSYVQKTGDTALLQQYFSLLDQWAQFLIEDSLIPAEQLSTDDFAGTLANQTNLAIKGIVGIKAMAEIASLVGDTTRANNYSSIAASYQTQWQNFALASDKTHLTLAYGNSSSWGLSYNLYADKLLKTNVFPQSIFDLQTSWYSSHANAYGVPLDTRHTYTKSDWEIWTAALVTSTSVRDLLISSVRKYAADGKSSQPLGDWYETTDGSVEGFRARPVVGGHLALLALQ
;
A
#
# COMPACT_ATOMS: atom_id res chain seq x y z
N MET A 1 -26.81 29.85 22.38
CA MET A 1 -28.11 30.34 21.88
C MET A 1 -28.81 29.13 21.29
N GLU A 2 -29.95 28.61 21.74
CA GLU A 2 -30.97 29.02 22.71
C GLU A 2 -31.60 27.75 23.31
N THR A 3 -31.76 27.79 24.62
CA THR A 3 -32.87 27.31 25.47
C THR A 3 -33.76 26.15 25.02
N LEU A 4 -33.88 25.13 25.89
CA LEU A 4 -35.17 24.70 26.45
C LEU A 4 -34.98 23.95 27.77
N LEU A 5 -35.37 24.63 28.85
CA LEU A 5 -35.52 24.15 30.22
C LEU A 5 -36.92 23.55 30.41
N LYS A 6 -37.03 22.45 31.17
CA LYS A 6 -38.16 22.21 32.06
C LYS A 6 -37.69 21.45 33.29
N ALA A 7 -37.80 22.11 34.44
CA ALA A 7 -37.51 21.61 35.76
C ALA A 7 -38.76 21.01 36.42
N ALA A 8 -38.56 20.06 37.33
CA ALA A 8 -39.44 19.84 38.48
C ALA A 8 -38.63 19.28 39.66
N SER A 9 -38.62 20.05 40.73
CA SER A 9 -37.95 19.91 42.04
C SER A 9 -38.65 18.94 42.98
N TYR A 10 -37.93 18.47 44.02
CA TYR A 10 -38.29 18.22 45.45
C TYR A 10 -37.20 17.26 46.00
N SER A 11 -36.60 17.34 47.19
CA SER A 11 -36.76 18.09 48.43
C SER A 11 -35.47 17.91 49.26
N SER A 12 -35.12 18.93 50.05
CA SER A 12 -33.95 19.05 50.93
C SER A 12 -34.05 18.34 52.30
N ALA A 13 -32.93 18.37 53.03
CA ALA A 13 -32.71 18.24 54.50
C ALA A 13 -32.18 16.87 54.99
N ALA A 14 -31.20 16.75 55.90
CA ALA A 14 -30.39 17.70 56.66
C ALA A 14 -29.16 16.98 57.27
N LEU A 15 -28.06 17.71 57.42
CA LEU A 15 -26.88 17.40 58.23
C LEU A 15 -27.18 17.53 59.74
N LYS A 16 -26.62 16.64 60.58
CA LYS A 16 -26.15 16.91 61.96
C LYS A 16 -25.00 15.94 62.31
N THR A 17 -23.73 16.36 62.28
CA THR A 17 -22.87 16.87 63.38
C THR A 17 -22.80 16.01 64.65
N THR A 18 -21.59 15.55 65.03
CA THR A 18 -20.80 15.95 66.23
C THR A 18 -19.51 15.11 66.32
N THR A 19 -18.25 15.60 66.23
CA THR A 19 -17.34 16.42 67.10
C THR A 19 -16.31 15.60 67.89
N ARG A 20 -15.05 16.13 67.93
CA ARG A 20 -13.88 15.88 68.81
C ARG A 20 -12.81 14.93 68.21
N MET A 21 -11.49 15.17 68.30
CA MET A 21 -10.66 16.09 69.10
C MET A 21 -9.25 16.21 68.45
N TYR A 22 -8.55 17.32 68.69
CA TYR A 22 -7.17 17.59 68.27
C TYR A 22 -6.12 16.76 69.04
N ALA A 23 -5.07 16.26 68.35
CA ALA A 23 -3.63 16.54 68.61
C ALA A 23 -2.69 15.58 67.81
N PRO A 24 -1.45 16.00 67.48
CA PRO A 24 -0.66 15.47 66.36
C PRO A 24 0.52 14.59 66.79
N ALA A 25 0.97 13.65 65.95
CA ALA A 25 2.38 13.26 65.82
C ALA A 25 2.64 12.23 64.71
N LEU A 26 3.74 12.46 64.00
CA LEU A 26 4.64 11.49 63.34
C LEU A 26 4.34 11.02 61.89
N LEU A 27 5.02 11.73 60.99
CA LEU A 27 5.65 11.30 59.74
C LEU A 27 5.48 9.82 59.33
N ALA A 28 4.80 9.62 58.21
CA ALA A 28 5.13 8.54 57.28
C ALA A 28 5.06 9.12 55.86
N THR A 29 6.22 9.32 55.25
CA THR A 29 6.41 9.62 53.83
C THR A 29 5.80 8.51 52.98
N TRP A 30 4.63 8.76 52.38
CA TRP A 30 4.13 7.95 51.28
C TRP A 30 4.66 8.57 49.98
N CYS A 31 5.82 8.08 49.53
CA CYS A 31 6.19 8.20 48.13
C CYS A 31 5.18 7.36 47.33
N SER A 32 4.17 8.02 46.76
CA SER A 32 3.39 7.47 45.67
C SER A 32 4.34 7.31 44.48
N LEU A 33 4.94 6.12 44.35
CA LEU A 33 5.54 5.65 43.11
C LEU A 33 4.43 5.66 42.06
N LEU A 34 4.39 6.73 41.27
CA LEU A 34 3.79 6.73 39.95
C LEU A 34 4.57 5.70 39.12
N LEU A 35 4.15 4.44 39.20
CA LEU A 35 4.45 3.44 38.19
C LEU A 35 3.76 3.92 36.91
N ALA A 36 4.47 4.74 36.13
CA ALA A 36 4.18 4.84 34.71
C ALA A 36 4.15 3.40 34.17
N PRO A 37 3.14 3.00 33.39
CA PRO A 37 3.19 1.71 32.72
C PRO A 37 4.43 1.72 31.85
N VAL A 38 5.44 0.94 32.23
CA VAL A 38 6.52 0.61 31.32
C VAL A 38 5.85 -0.20 30.23
N LEU A 39 5.55 0.44 29.10
CA LEU A 39 5.24 -0.24 27.85
C LEU A 39 6.38 -1.24 27.65
N GLY A 40 6.11 -2.52 27.89
CA GLY A 40 7.12 -3.55 27.77
C GLY A 40 7.66 -3.53 26.36
N ALA A 41 8.95 -3.27 26.19
CA ALA A 41 9.61 -3.41 24.90
C ALA A 41 9.34 -4.82 24.36
N VAL A 42 9.13 -4.94 23.05
CA VAL A 42 8.99 -6.25 22.41
C VAL A 42 10.14 -7.18 22.80
N THR A 43 9.86 -8.47 22.98
CA THR A 43 10.86 -9.45 23.42
C THR A 43 11.71 -10.01 22.27
N TRP A 44 11.58 -9.47 21.06
CA TRP A 44 12.28 -9.89 19.84
C TRP A 44 13.03 -8.73 19.21
N THR A 45 13.95 -9.04 18.31
CA THR A 45 14.64 -8.04 17.48
C THR A 45 13.89 -7.84 16.17
N ALA A 46 13.85 -6.60 15.67
CA ALA A 46 13.24 -6.30 14.38
C ALA A 46 14.20 -5.48 13.51
N THR A 47 14.32 -5.85 12.23
CA THR A 47 15.11 -5.13 11.23
C THR A 47 14.21 -4.80 10.03
N PRO A 48 14.09 -3.53 9.60
CA PRO A 48 14.76 -2.36 10.17
C PRO A 48 14.17 -1.89 11.52
N PHE A 49 12.89 -2.14 11.76
CA PHE A 49 12.16 -1.82 12.99
C PHE A 49 10.87 -2.66 13.06
N ASN A 50 10.09 -2.53 14.12
CA ASN A 50 8.74 -3.10 14.18
C ASN A 50 7.76 -2.14 13.51
N PRO A 51 7.25 -2.41 12.30
CA PRO A 51 6.26 -1.55 11.69
C PRO A 51 4.92 -1.64 12.44
N ALA A 52 4.06 -0.66 12.23
CA ALA A 52 2.66 -0.70 12.68
C ALA A 52 1.93 -1.99 12.22
N SER A 53 2.24 -2.47 11.00
CA SER A 53 1.69 -3.69 10.45
C SER A 53 2.65 -4.32 9.46
N VAL A 54 2.77 -5.66 9.47
CA VAL A 54 3.74 -6.39 8.65
C VAL A 54 3.04 -6.95 7.40
N PRO A 55 3.55 -6.69 6.18
CA PRO A 55 3.00 -7.30 4.97
C PRO A 55 3.29 -8.81 4.96
N LEU A 56 2.24 -9.64 4.88
CA LEU A 56 2.37 -11.11 4.82
C LEU A 56 2.15 -11.64 3.39
N ALA A 57 1.12 -11.15 2.69
CA ALA A 57 0.88 -11.46 1.29
C ALA A 57 0.28 -10.24 0.60
N VAL A 58 1.13 -9.42 -0.02
CA VAL A 58 0.73 -8.15 -0.65
C VAL A 58 1.16 -8.19 -2.12
N ARG A 59 0.21 -8.49 -3.01
CA ARG A 59 0.46 -8.75 -4.45
C ARG A 59 -0.51 -8.06 -5.39
N THR A 60 -1.78 -7.94 -5.00
CA THR A 60 -2.85 -7.25 -5.74
C THR A 60 -3.83 -6.66 -4.72
N PRO A 61 -4.79 -5.80 -5.12
CA PRO A 61 -5.74 -5.20 -4.18
C PRO A 61 -6.50 -6.22 -3.32
N TYR A 62 -6.67 -7.45 -3.82
CA TYR A 62 -7.39 -8.55 -3.17
C TYR A 62 -6.49 -9.67 -2.64
N VAL A 63 -5.18 -9.54 -2.80
CA VAL A 63 -4.18 -10.34 -2.09
C VAL A 63 -3.33 -9.35 -1.31
N SER A 64 -3.90 -8.87 -0.21
CA SER A 64 -3.36 -7.79 0.62
C SER A 64 -3.55 -8.13 2.11
N ALA A 65 -2.83 -9.16 2.55
CA ALA A 65 -2.87 -9.68 3.90
C ALA A 65 -1.74 -9.11 4.77
N TRP A 66 -2.11 -8.65 5.97
CA TRP A 66 -1.24 -7.92 6.88
C TRP A 66 -1.35 -8.46 8.31
N LEU A 67 -0.24 -8.43 9.06
CA LEU A 67 -0.24 -8.69 10.50
C LEU A 67 -0.35 -7.35 11.24
N PRO A 68 -1.48 -7.04 11.90
CA PRO A 68 -1.61 -5.82 12.71
C PRO A 68 -0.67 -5.93 13.92
N GLN A 69 0.47 -5.24 13.87
CA GLN A 69 1.54 -5.42 14.84
C GLN A 69 1.42 -4.44 16.01
N GLY A 70 1.08 -3.17 15.78
CA GLY A 70 0.97 -2.18 16.85
C GLY A 70 2.28 -2.06 17.64
N SER A 71 2.14 -1.97 18.97
CA SER A 71 3.27 -1.87 19.89
C SER A 71 4.04 -3.18 20.07
N GLY A 72 3.64 -4.28 19.42
CA GLY A 72 4.28 -5.58 19.62
C GLY A 72 3.36 -6.79 19.62
N THR A 73 2.64 -7.02 18.53
CA THR A 73 1.87 -8.26 18.30
C THR A 73 2.73 -9.25 17.53
N ALA A 74 2.92 -10.45 18.07
CA ALA A 74 3.64 -11.54 17.42
C ALA A 74 2.79 -12.19 16.31
N LEU A 75 3.43 -12.91 15.38
CA LEU A 75 2.77 -13.60 14.26
C LEU A 75 1.62 -14.53 14.67
N ASN A 76 1.67 -15.07 15.89
CA ASN A 76 0.69 -15.98 16.48
C ASN A 76 -0.14 -15.35 17.61
N ALA A 77 -0.22 -14.02 17.64
CA ALA A 77 -0.95 -13.27 18.65
C ALA A 77 -2.19 -12.55 18.11
N ALA A 78 -2.33 -12.41 16.79
CA ALA A 78 -3.52 -11.91 16.13
C ALA A 78 -3.77 -12.66 14.82
N TRP A 79 -4.99 -12.53 14.29
CA TRP A 79 -5.28 -12.95 12.93
C TRP A 79 -4.66 -11.97 11.93
N PRO A 80 -4.12 -12.46 10.80
CA PRO A 80 -3.93 -11.60 9.63
C PRO A 80 -5.24 -10.95 9.22
N THR A 81 -5.15 -9.74 8.66
CA THR A 81 -6.29 -9.00 8.17
C THR A 81 -6.08 -8.55 6.73
N LEU A 82 -7.17 -8.31 6.00
CA LEU A 82 -7.14 -7.46 4.82
C LEU A 82 -6.66 -6.07 5.25
N TRP A 83 -6.21 -5.25 4.31
CA TRP A 83 -5.79 -3.88 4.60
C TRP A 83 -6.89 -3.04 5.28
N THR A 84 -8.18 -3.35 5.07
CA THR A 84 -9.33 -2.71 5.75
C THR A 84 -9.49 -3.11 7.22
N GLY A 85 -8.86 -4.21 7.63
CA GLY A 85 -8.98 -4.80 8.97
C GLY A 85 -9.93 -6.00 9.06
N SER A 86 -10.59 -6.41 7.97
CA SER A 86 -11.38 -7.65 7.97
C SER A 86 -10.46 -8.87 8.17
N ILE A 87 -10.91 -9.85 8.93
CA ILE A 87 -10.09 -11.03 9.26
C ILE A 87 -9.87 -11.87 8.00
N LEU A 88 -8.62 -12.25 7.77
CA LEU A 88 -8.22 -13.28 6.82
C LEU A 88 -7.76 -14.49 7.62
N GLY A 89 -8.69 -15.36 7.97
CA GLY A 89 -8.42 -16.56 8.77
C GLY A 89 -7.26 -17.34 8.15
N TRP A 90 -6.15 -17.38 8.87
CA TRP A 90 -4.90 -18.01 8.45
C TRP A 90 -4.16 -18.49 9.68
N ALA A 91 -4.07 -19.80 9.86
CA ALA A 91 -3.53 -20.43 11.06
C ALA A 91 -2.37 -21.35 10.72
N GLY A 92 -1.39 -21.42 11.62
CA GLY A 92 -0.23 -22.31 11.49
C GLY A 92 0.11 -23.01 12.79
N TYR A 93 0.43 -24.30 12.69
CA TYR A 93 0.93 -25.11 13.81
C TYR A 93 2.19 -25.88 13.42
N VAL A 94 3.04 -26.17 14.40
CA VAL A 94 4.14 -27.14 14.30
C VAL A 94 3.97 -28.16 15.41
N LYS A 95 4.23 -29.43 15.15
CA LYS A 95 4.30 -30.48 16.16
C LYS A 95 5.75 -30.93 16.30
N VAL A 96 6.29 -30.86 17.51
CA VAL A 96 7.68 -31.21 17.85
C VAL A 96 7.64 -32.25 18.95
N ASP A 97 8.15 -33.45 18.68
CA ASP A 97 8.16 -34.59 19.61
C ASP A 97 6.81 -34.83 20.31
N GLY A 98 5.72 -34.75 19.55
CA GLY A 98 4.38 -34.95 20.07
C GLY A 98 3.72 -33.72 20.69
N THR A 99 4.44 -32.60 20.86
CA THR A 99 3.89 -31.34 21.42
C THR A 99 3.58 -30.35 20.30
N ALA A 100 2.35 -29.83 20.26
CA ALA A 100 1.94 -28.84 19.26
C ALA A 100 2.20 -27.39 19.72
N TYR A 101 2.63 -26.54 18.79
CA TYR A 101 2.85 -25.11 18.97
C TYR A 101 2.19 -24.33 17.84
N ASN A 102 1.44 -23.27 18.17
CA ASN A 102 0.89 -22.33 17.21
C ASN A 102 1.93 -21.28 16.83
N TRP A 103 2.15 -21.06 15.53
CA TRP A 103 3.13 -20.11 14.99
C TRP A 103 2.53 -19.03 14.06
N LEU A 104 1.26 -19.15 13.67
CA LEU A 104 0.55 -18.13 12.89
C LEU A 104 -0.93 -18.05 13.28
N GLY A 105 -1.45 -16.83 13.29
CA GLY A 105 -2.85 -16.55 13.59
C GLY A 105 -3.18 -16.62 15.08
N ALA A 106 -4.46 -16.43 15.42
CA ALA A 106 -4.96 -16.58 16.78
C ALA A 106 -6.11 -17.61 16.89
N PRO A 107 -5.92 -18.85 16.39
CA PRO A 107 -6.94 -19.89 16.47
C PRO A 107 -7.27 -20.26 17.92
N THR A 108 -8.55 -20.52 18.19
CA THR A 108 -9.01 -20.98 19.51
C THR A 108 -9.26 -22.48 19.48
N VAL A 109 -8.19 -23.27 19.61
CA VAL A 109 -8.24 -24.74 19.71
C VAL A 109 -7.30 -25.20 20.83
N SER A 110 -7.78 -26.08 21.71
CA SER A 110 -6.99 -26.60 22.83
C SER A 110 -5.89 -27.57 22.38
N GLY A 111 -4.83 -27.72 23.17
CA GLY A 111 -3.80 -28.74 22.97
C GLY A 111 -2.53 -28.25 22.25
N ALA A 112 -2.41 -26.94 22.00
CA ALA A 112 -1.20 -26.32 21.49
C ALA A 112 -0.72 -25.17 22.39
N SER A 113 0.60 -25.07 22.56
CA SER A 113 1.27 -23.92 23.18
C SER A 113 1.55 -22.84 22.13
N LYS A 114 1.93 -21.62 22.53
CA LYS A 114 2.42 -20.61 21.56
C LYS A 114 3.91 -20.79 21.30
N ALA A 115 4.32 -20.73 20.03
CA ALA A 115 5.72 -20.51 19.69
C ALA A 115 6.14 -19.08 20.08
N THR A 116 7.40 -18.89 20.46
CA THR A 116 7.94 -17.60 20.92
C THR A 116 8.66 -16.91 19.79
N GLN A 117 8.19 -15.73 19.35
CA GLN A 117 8.88 -14.93 18.34
C GLN A 117 10.26 -14.45 18.86
N LYS A 118 11.29 -14.63 18.05
CA LYS A 118 12.69 -14.26 18.31
C LYS A 118 13.14 -13.07 17.49
N SER A 119 12.73 -13.02 16.23
CA SER A 119 13.05 -11.89 15.35
C SER A 119 12.04 -11.69 14.23
N LEU A 120 12.07 -10.49 13.66
CA LEU A 120 11.39 -10.08 12.43
C LEU A 120 12.38 -9.34 11.52
N THR A 121 12.49 -9.75 10.27
CA THR A 121 13.24 -9.03 9.24
C THR A 121 12.31 -8.67 8.10
N ILE A 122 12.29 -7.40 7.70
CA ILE A 122 11.49 -6.91 6.58
C ILE A 122 12.41 -6.33 5.52
N THR A 123 12.16 -6.71 4.27
CA THR A 123 12.81 -6.18 3.09
C THR A 123 11.77 -5.65 2.11
N SER A 124 12.20 -5.17 0.95
CA SER A 124 11.29 -4.73 -0.11
C SER A 124 10.36 -5.82 -0.61
N THR A 125 10.73 -7.10 -0.47
CA THR A 125 9.95 -8.25 -1.00
C THR A 125 9.57 -9.29 0.05
N GLN A 126 10.22 -9.29 1.22
CA GLN A 126 10.08 -10.35 2.22
C GLN A 126 9.72 -9.84 3.62
N SER A 127 9.04 -10.71 4.37
CA SER A 127 8.86 -10.59 5.81
C SER A 127 9.24 -11.94 6.44
N VAL A 128 10.31 -11.97 7.22
CA VAL A 128 10.94 -13.19 7.75
C VAL A 128 10.85 -13.19 9.26
N PHE A 129 10.18 -14.19 9.82
CA PHE A 129 10.05 -14.39 11.25
C PHE A 129 10.92 -15.57 11.70
N VAL A 130 11.55 -15.45 12.87
CA VAL A 130 12.13 -16.60 13.58
C VAL A 130 11.33 -16.84 14.84
N MET A 131 10.90 -18.07 15.09
CA MET A 131 10.09 -18.44 16.24
C MET A 131 10.56 -19.75 16.88
N THR A 132 10.65 -19.80 18.20
CA THR A 132 11.02 -21.02 18.94
C THR A 132 9.77 -21.81 19.36
N ALA A 133 9.74 -23.09 19.00
CA ALA A 133 8.73 -24.07 19.38
C ALA A 133 9.40 -25.26 20.09
N GLY A 134 9.55 -25.17 21.41
CA GLY A 134 10.31 -26.15 22.19
C GLY A 134 11.78 -26.22 21.73
N PRO A 135 12.32 -27.41 21.41
CA PRO A 135 13.71 -27.58 20.98
C PRO A 135 13.95 -27.26 19.49
N ILE A 136 12.99 -26.63 18.81
CA ILE A 136 13.08 -26.27 17.39
C ILE A 136 12.89 -24.78 17.21
N ASP A 137 13.72 -24.18 16.37
CA ASP A 137 13.48 -22.85 15.80
C ASP A 137 12.91 -22.99 14.39
N LEU A 138 11.84 -22.23 14.14
CA LEU A 138 11.22 -22.07 12.84
C LEU A 138 11.73 -20.79 12.18
N THR A 139 12.07 -20.86 10.89
CA THR A 139 12.20 -19.68 10.03
C THR A 139 11.02 -19.64 9.08
N ILE A 140 10.18 -18.61 9.21
CA ILE A 140 8.97 -18.41 8.42
C ILE A 140 9.20 -17.24 7.48
N THR A 141 9.27 -17.49 6.17
CA THR A 141 9.49 -16.46 5.15
C THR A 141 8.21 -16.25 4.37
N PHE A 142 7.63 -15.07 4.49
CA PHE A 142 6.60 -14.56 3.59
C PHE A 142 7.26 -13.81 2.45
N LEU A 143 7.01 -14.24 1.21
CA LEU A 143 7.60 -13.64 0.01
C LEU A 143 6.48 -13.24 -0.94
N SER A 144 6.35 -11.94 -1.18
CA SER A 144 5.53 -11.36 -2.23
C SER A 144 6.45 -10.87 -3.34
N PRO A 145 6.64 -11.66 -4.42
CA PRO A 145 7.63 -11.34 -5.45
C PRO A 145 7.39 -9.98 -6.09
N VAL A 146 8.47 -9.19 -6.21
CA VAL A 146 8.53 -7.98 -7.04
C VAL A 146 9.34 -8.34 -8.27
N GLU A 147 8.64 -8.48 -9.40
CA GLU A 147 9.13 -9.05 -10.66
C GLU A 147 8.96 -8.04 -11.79
N THR A 148 9.21 -6.75 -11.54
CA THR A 148 8.92 -5.67 -12.49
C THR A 148 9.68 -5.79 -13.81
N SER A 149 10.72 -6.62 -13.90
CA SER A 149 11.42 -6.96 -15.15
C SER A 149 10.73 -8.05 -16.00
N ASP A 150 9.83 -8.86 -15.44
CA ASP A 150 8.99 -9.83 -16.17
C ASP A 150 7.52 -9.58 -15.79
N LEU A 151 6.82 -8.79 -16.61
CA LEU A 151 5.45 -8.36 -16.33
C LEU A 151 4.45 -9.54 -16.25
N VAL A 152 4.73 -10.66 -16.91
CA VAL A 152 3.89 -11.85 -16.79
C VAL A 152 4.02 -12.43 -15.37
N ASN A 153 5.23 -12.54 -14.83
CA ASN A 153 5.44 -12.98 -13.44
C ASN A 153 4.91 -11.95 -12.43
N GLN A 154 5.10 -10.66 -12.70
CA GLN A 154 4.54 -9.60 -11.86
C GLN A 154 3.01 -9.70 -11.77
N SER A 155 2.34 -10.05 -12.88
CA SER A 155 0.89 -10.16 -12.97
C SER A 155 0.27 -11.41 -12.32
N LEU A 156 1.08 -12.37 -11.86
CA LEU A 156 0.57 -13.54 -11.12
C LEU A 156 0.07 -13.09 -9.74
N PRO A 157 -1.22 -13.30 -9.39
CA PRO A 157 -1.79 -12.85 -8.12
C PRO A 157 -1.52 -13.86 -7.00
N PHE A 158 -0.28 -14.34 -6.90
CA PHE A 158 0.16 -15.35 -5.94
C PHE A 158 1.34 -14.83 -5.10
N SER A 159 1.33 -15.19 -3.83
CA SER A 159 2.41 -14.97 -2.86
C SER A 159 2.88 -16.32 -2.32
N TYR A 160 4.16 -16.41 -1.99
CA TYR A 160 4.70 -17.56 -1.27
C TYR A 160 4.69 -17.31 0.22
N TYR A 161 4.62 -18.40 0.96
CA TYR A 161 5.19 -18.45 2.29
C TYR A 161 5.85 -19.80 2.50
N SER A 162 6.91 -19.84 3.30
CA SER A 162 7.66 -21.06 3.54
C SER A 162 8.09 -21.19 4.98
N VAL A 163 8.26 -22.43 5.42
CA VAL A 163 8.68 -22.75 6.79
C VAL A 163 9.82 -23.76 6.75
N SER A 164 10.94 -23.42 7.38
CA SER A 164 12.01 -24.36 7.69
C SER A 164 12.15 -24.52 9.21
N ALA A 165 12.67 -25.67 9.63
CA ALA A 165 12.89 -26.00 11.03
C ALA A 165 14.37 -26.34 11.27
N ALA A 166 14.91 -25.95 12.43
CA ALA A 166 16.24 -26.34 12.86
C ALA A 166 16.23 -26.67 14.36
N ALA A 167 16.94 -27.73 14.78
CA ALA A 167 17.11 -28.03 16.19
C ALA A 167 17.96 -26.94 16.87
N ASN A 168 17.54 -26.49 18.05
CA ASN A 168 18.21 -25.43 18.80
C ASN A 168 18.93 -25.95 20.07
N ASP A 169 18.86 -27.25 20.35
CA ASP A 169 19.50 -27.90 21.50
C ASP A 169 20.57 -28.95 21.10
N GLY A 170 20.82 -29.10 19.80
CA GLY A 170 21.79 -30.05 19.23
C GLY A 170 21.32 -31.51 19.16
N LYS A 171 20.04 -31.81 19.42
CA LYS A 171 19.47 -33.15 19.30
C LYS A 171 18.60 -33.32 18.05
N SER A 172 18.16 -34.56 17.84
CA SER A 172 17.25 -34.94 16.76
C SER A 172 15.81 -34.88 17.24
N HIS A 173 14.92 -34.22 16.48
CA HIS A 173 13.50 -34.07 16.82
C HIS A 173 12.59 -34.48 15.68
N SER A 174 11.42 -35.05 16.00
CA SER A 174 10.38 -35.29 15.00
C SER A 174 9.55 -34.02 14.81
N VAL A 175 9.43 -33.54 13.56
CA VAL A 175 8.78 -32.26 13.25
C VAL A 175 7.74 -32.39 12.15
N GLN A 176 6.52 -31.93 12.41
CA GLN A 176 5.45 -31.79 11.42
C GLN A 176 4.95 -30.35 11.39
N ILE A 177 4.62 -29.82 10.21
CA ILE A 177 4.11 -28.47 10.00
C ILE A 177 2.70 -28.54 9.43
N TYR A 178 1.84 -27.62 9.87
CA TYR A 178 0.48 -27.42 9.40
C TYR A 178 0.21 -25.95 9.13
N THR A 179 -0.63 -25.69 8.14
CA THR A 179 -1.18 -24.37 7.86
C THR A 179 -2.55 -24.49 7.17
N ASP A 180 -3.46 -23.58 7.49
CA ASP A 180 -4.77 -23.47 6.84
C ASP A 180 -5.13 -22.02 6.52
N ILE A 181 -5.99 -21.84 5.53
CA ILE A 181 -6.76 -20.61 5.32
C ILE A 181 -8.25 -20.91 5.47
N SER A 182 -9.05 -19.93 5.92
CA SER A 182 -10.51 -20.02 5.96
C SER A 182 -11.15 -19.53 4.66
N ALA A 183 -12.47 -19.72 4.51
CA ALA A 183 -13.23 -19.11 3.42
C ALA A 183 -13.40 -17.58 3.54
N GLU A 184 -12.88 -16.94 4.59
CA GLU A 184 -12.90 -15.46 4.71
C GLU A 184 -12.07 -14.77 3.62
N TRP A 185 -11.24 -15.52 2.89
CA TRP A 185 -10.43 -15.01 1.79
C TRP A 185 -11.21 -14.65 0.52
N VAL A 186 -12.50 -14.99 0.42
CA VAL A 186 -13.28 -14.83 -0.83
C VAL A 186 -14.40 -13.80 -0.78
N SER A 187 -14.64 -13.14 0.37
CA SER A 187 -15.70 -12.14 0.50
C SER A 187 -15.56 -11.27 1.74
N GLY A 188 -16.02 -10.02 1.63
CA GLY A 188 -16.26 -9.12 2.77
C GLY A 188 -17.63 -9.28 3.44
N ASP A 189 -18.45 -10.26 3.02
CA ASP A 189 -19.68 -10.68 3.69
C ASP A 189 -19.62 -12.17 4.05
N ASN A 190 -19.34 -12.46 5.33
CA ASN A 190 -19.17 -13.82 5.81
C ASN A 190 -20.50 -14.62 5.89
N SER A 191 -21.65 -13.99 5.64
CA SER A 191 -22.94 -14.71 5.58
C SER A 191 -23.14 -15.45 4.25
N LEU A 192 -22.36 -15.13 3.22
CA LEU A 192 -22.49 -15.72 1.90
C LEU A 192 -21.94 -17.16 1.84
N THR A 193 -22.61 -18.01 1.06
CA THR A 193 -22.23 -19.41 0.87
C THR A 193 -21.02 -19.55 -0.02
N ALA A 194 -19.99 -20.24 0.47
CA ALA A 194 -18.81 -20.64 -0.28
C ALA A 194 -18.90 -22.11 -0.73
N ASN A 195 -18.32 -22.41 -1.90
CA ASN A 195 -18.03 -23.76 -2.36
C ASN A 195 -16.54 -23.92 -2.61
N TRP A 196 -16.06 -25.17 -2.64
CA TRP A 196 -14.64 -25.46 -2.77
C TRP A 196 -14.37 -26.82 -3.40
N SER A 197 -13.13 -26.99 -3.85
CA SER A 197 -12.61 -28.24 -4.39
C SER A 197 -11.17 -28.47 -3.95
N THR A 198 -10.70 -29.70 -4.09
CA THR A 198 -9.29 -30.06 -3.82
C THR A 198 -8.74 -30.90 -4.96
N THR A 199 -7.57 -30.51 -5.47
CA THR A 199 -6.79 -31.26 -6.44
C THR A 199 -5.61 -31.92 -5.74
N THR A 200 -5.41 -33.22 -5.94
CA THR A 200 -4.38 -34.02 -5.26
C THR A 200 -3.30 -34.56 -6.21
N GLY A 201 -2.95 -33.78 -7.24
CA GLY A 201 -1.90 -34.14 -8.20
C GLY A 201 -0.50 -33.95 -7.62
N ASN A 202 0.48 -33.59 -8.45
CA ASN A 202 1.83 -33.23 -7.99
C ASN A 202 1.83 -32.00 -7.06
N ILE A 203 0.80 -31.16 -7.18
CA ILE A 203 0.53 -30.03 -6.30
C ILE A 203 -0.79 -30.32 -5.58
N LEU A 204 -0.78 -30.28 -4.25
CA LEU A 204 -2.01 -30.24 -3.47
C LEU A 204 -2.56 -28.81 -3.57
N THR A 205 -3.77 -28.66 -4.09
CA THR A 205 -4.40 -27.35 -4.29
C THR A 205 -5.81 -27.35 -3.76
N HIS A 206 -6.10 -26.46 -2.82
CA HIS A 206 -7.46 -26.08 -2.47
C HIS A 206 -7.87 -24.86 -3.28
N GLN A 207 -9.10 -24.88 -3.79
CA GLN A 207 -9.75 -23.74 -4.42
C GLN A 207 -11.06 -23.48 -3.68
N VAL A 208 -11.30 -22.25 -3.25
CA VAL A 208 -12.55 -21.81 -2.61
C VAL A 208 -13.07 -20.56 -3.31
N GLN A 209 -14.39 -20.42 -3.43
CA GLN A 209 -15.07 -19.29 -4.04
C GLN A 209 -16.49 -19.15 -3.50
N LEU A 210 -17.15 -18.03 -3.77
CA LEU A 210 -18.59 -17.89 -3.51
C LEU A 210 -19.41 -18.75 -4.48
N VAL A 211 -20.53 -19.31 -3.98
CA VAL A 211 -21.53 -19.97 -4.83
C VAL A 211 -22.19 -18.96 -5.78
N SER A 212 -22.57 -17.81 -5.24
CA SER A 212 -23.09 -16.69 -6.02
C SER A 212 -22.02 -15.61 -6.08
N GLN A 213 -21.41 -15.42 -7.25
CA GLN A 213 -20.38 -14.40 -7.47
C GLN A 213 -20.99 -13.14 -8.06
N GLY A 214 -20.52 -11.98 -7.60
CA GLY A 214 -20.87 -10.67 -8.14
C GLY A 214 -19.75 -10.12 -9.02
N SER A 215 -19.96 -10.09 -10.33
CA SER A 215 -18.96 -9.59 -11.28
C SER A 215 -18.58 -8.15 -10.99
N TYR A 216 -17.27 -7.87 -10.93
CA TYR A 216 -16.72 -6.53 -10.69
C TYR A 216 -17.31 -5.80 -9.49
N SER A 217 -17.69 -6.54 -8.44
CA SER A 217 -18.30 -5.98 -7.24
C SER A 217 -17.48 -6.28 -5.99
N GLU A 218 -17.51 -5.34 -5.06
CA GLU A 218 -16.85 -5.43 -3.78
C GLU A 218 -17.86 -5.29 -2.64
N ILE A 219 -17.55 -5.89 -1.49
CA ILE A 219 -18.18 -5.59 -0.20
C ILE A 219 -17.04 -5.28 0.76
N ASN A 220 -17.04 -4.10 1.38
CA ASN A 220 -15.97 -3.63 2.27
C ASN A 220 -14.56 -3.77 1.65
N ASP A 221 -14.42 -3.33 0.39
CA ASP A 221 -13.20 -3.42 -0.44
C ASP A 221 -12.70 -4.84 -0.75
N HIS A 222 -13.52 -5.86 -0.48
CA HIS A 222 -13.20 -7.24 -0.80
C HIS A 222 -14.02 -7.70 -2.01
N ILE A 223 -13.34 -8.16 -3.05
CA ILE A 223 -13.97 -8.68 -4.27
C ILE A 223 -14.97 -9.82 -3.97
N GLN A 224 -16.10 -9.82 -4.69
CA GLN A 224 -17.16 -10.83 -4.62
C GLN A 224 -17.14 -11.83 -5.80
N GLN A 225 -16.02 -11.89 -6.51
CA GLN A 225 -15.80 -12.70 -7.71
C GLN A 225 -14.38 -13.27 -7.67
N GLY A 226 -14.24 -14.52 -8.12
CA GLY A 226 -12.96 -15.23 -8.22
C GLY A 226 -12.87 -16.36 -7.20
N SER A 227 -11.67 -16.93 -7.11
CA SER A 227 -11.37 -17.99 -6.16
C SER A 227 -10.08 -17.67 -5.41
N ALA A 228 -10.06 -17.96 -4.10
CA ALA A 228 -8.82 -18.07 -3.35
C ALA A 228 -8.22 -19.47 -3.55
N TYR A 229 -6.89 -19.52 -3.63
CA TYR A 229 -6.11 -20.74 -3.81
C TYR A 229 -5.12 -20.89 -2.66
N HIS A 230 -5.04 -22.10 -2.11
CA HIS A 230 -4.04 -22.48 -1.13
C HIS A 230 -3.39 -23.80 -1.57
N ALA A 231 -2.07 -23.78 -1.78
CA ALA A 231 -1.38 -24.89 -2.43
C ALA A 231 -0.01 -25.21 -1.83
N THR A 232 0.43 -26.46 -1.99
CA THR A 232 1.79 -26.92 -1.66
C THR A 232 2.23 -28.07 -2.57
N LEU A 233 3.52 -28.37 -2.62
CA LEU A 233 4.04 -29.56 -3.31
C LEU A 233 3.50 -30.84 -2.65
N ASN A 234 3.03 -31.80 -3.43
CA ASN A 234 2.58 -33.09 -2.93
C ASN A 234 3.76 -34.06 -2.78
N THR A 235 4.61 -33.82 -1.79
CA THR A 235 5.77 -34.65 -1.47
C THR A 235 5.40 -35.78 -0.50
N GLN A 236 6.31 -36.74 -0.32
CA GLN A 236 6.15 -37.75 0.74
C GLN A 236 5.97 -37.07 2.10
N GLY A 237 4.96 -37.48 2.86
CA GLY A 237 4.62 -36.85 4.15
C GLY A 237 3.69 -35.65 4.05
N ALA A 238 3.35 -35.19 2.83
CA ALA A 238 2.31 -34.18 2.65
C ALA A 238 0.93 -34.79 2.92
N THR A 239 0.10 -34.08 3.69
CA THR A 239 -1.29 -34.43 3.95
C THR A 239 -2.18 -33.20 3.83
N TRP A 240 -3.47 -33.39 3.56
CA TRP A 240 -4.42 -32.30 3.38
C TRP A 240 -5.77 -32.61 4.01
N GLN A 241 -6.57 -31.58 4.28
CA GLN A 241 -7.95 -31.75 4.71
C GLN A 241 -8.75 -30.47 4.50
N THR A 242 -10.01 -30.60 4.08
CA THR A 242 -10.99 -29.51 4.16
C THR A 242 -12.05 -29.85 5.19
N GLY A 243 -12.60 -28.85 5.88
CA GLY A 243 -13.61 -29.07 6.93
C GLY A 243 -13.77 -27.91 7.87
N GLN A 244 -14.46 -28.12 8.99
CA GLN A 244 -14.60 -27.12 10.06
C GLN A 244 -13.26 -26.84 10.74
N ASP A 245 -12.96 -25.56 10.95
CA ASP A 245 -11.71 -25.07 11.54
C ASP A 245 -11.29 -25.81 12.81
N THR A 246 -12.16 -25.92 13.83
CA THR A 246 -11.83 -26.56 15.11
C THR A 246 -11.56 -28.05 14.98
N VAL A 247 -12.23 -28.73 14.05
CA VAL A 247 -12.08 -30.17 13.79
C VAL A 247 -10.77 -30.45 13.05
N VAL A 248 -10.50 -29.71 11.98
CA VAL A 248 -9.32 -29.90 11.14
C VAL A 248 -8.04 -29.52 11.89
N ARG A 249 -8.07 -28.41 12.64
CA ARG A 249 -6.94 -28.00 13.48
C ARG A 249 -6.69 -29.00 14.61
N ALA A 250 -7.74 -29.48 15.30
CA ALA A 250 -7.59 -30.51 16.34
C ALA A 250 -7.06 -31.84 15.79
N GLN A 251 -7.44 -32.21 14.56
CA GLN A 251 -6.90 -33.40 13.88
C GLN A 251 -5.37 -33.33 13.78
N PHE A 252 -4.80 -32.19 13.35
CA PHE A 252 -3.36 -32.02 13.31
C PHE A 252 -2.73 -31.96 14.70
N ILE A 253 -3.30 -31.16 15.62
CA ILE A 253 -2.78 -31.02 16.99
C ILE A 253 -2.63 -32.39 17.66
N ASN A 254 -3.63 -33.27 17.51
CA ASN A 254 -3.62 -34.59 18.14
C ASN A 254 -2.73 -35.59 17.41
N ASN A 255 -2.66 -35.56 16.08
CA ASN A 255 -2.06 -36.65 15.30
C ASN A 255 -0.77 -36.29 14.55
N GLY A 256 -0.42 -35.01 14.44
CA GLY A 256 0.71 -34.52 13.62
C GLY A 256 0.47 -34.61 12.11
N LYS A 257 -0.73 -35.01 11.67
CA LYS A 257 -1.08 -35.19 10.25
C LYS A 257 -2.56 -34.95 9.99
N LEU A 258 -2.88 -34.61 8.76
CA LEU A 258 -4.26 -34.45 8.28
C LEU A 258 -4.84 -35.78 7.77
N ALA A 259 -6.16 -35.83 7.66
CA ALA A 259 -6.87 -37.08 7.34
C ALA A 259 -6.90 -37.43 5.84
N ASN A 260 -6.43 -36.55 4.93
CA ASN A 260 -6.58 -36.70 3.48
C ASN A 260 -8.05 -36.85 3.06
N THR A 261 -8.89 -35.97 3.58
CA THR A 261 -10.35 -35.99 3.34
C THR A 261 -10.84 -34.65 2.84
N ALA A 262 -11.82 -34.71 1.94
CA ALA A 262 -12.55 -33.54 1.48
C ALA A 262 -13.91 -33.47 2.19
N ASP A 263 -14.17 -32.33 2.81
CA ASP A 263 -15.53 -31.93 3.15
C ASP A 263 -16.24 -31.44 1.87
N THR A 264 -17.45 -31.93 1.62
CA THR A 264 -18.29 -31.55 0.47
C THR A 264 -19.56 -30.80 0.90
N SER A 265 -19.70 -30.50 2.20
CA SER A 265 -20.84 -29.78 2.77
C SER A 265 -20.64 -28.26 2.65
N PHE A 266 -20.84 -27.71 1.46
CA PHE A 266 -20.74 -26.27 1.20
C PHE A 266 -21.70 -25.46 2.07
N ARG A 267 -21.23 -24.31 2.57
CA ARG A 267 -21.92 -23.51 3.59
C ARG A 267 -21.44 -22.06 3.60
N ALA A 268 -22.12 -21.22 4.39
CA ALA A 268 -21.72 -19.84 4.65
C ALA A 268 -20.28 -19.77 5.18
N VAL A 269 -19.54 -18.71 4.82
CA VAL A 269 -18.16 -18.49 5.29
C VAL A 269 -18.08 -18.54 6.82
N SER A 270 -19.06 -17.99 7.54
CA SER A 270 -19.11 -18.03 9.01
C SER A 270 -19.77 -19.28 9.60
N ASP A 271 -20.37 -20.18 8.81
CA ASP A 271 -20.92 -21.44 9.34
C ASP A 271 -19.79 -22.46 9.51
N ARG A 272 -19.40 -22.72 10.77
CA ARG A 272 -18.35 -23.68 11.13
C ARG A 272 -17.08 -23.45 10.29
N TRP A 273 -16.73 -22.18 10.06
CA TRP A 273 -15.53 -21.67 9.40
C TRP A 273 -14.81 -22.73 8.54
N PRO A 274 -15.25 -22.97 7.29
CA PRO A 274 -14.58 -23.96 6.45
C PRO A 274 -13.12 -23.54 6.21
N VAL A 275 -12.19 -24.46 6.48
CA VAL A 275 -10.76 -24.28 6.31
C VAL A 275 -10.17 -25.24 5.28
N PHE A 276 -9.06 -24.82 4.69
CA PHE A 276 -8.36 -25.47 3.59
C PHE A 276 -6.93 -25.76 4.02
N ALA A 277 -6.73 -26.91 4.67
CA ALA A 277 -5.52 -27.21 5.42
C ALA A 277 -4.53 -28.10 4.66
N LEU A 278 -3.26 -27.74 4.78
CA LEU A 278 -2.11 -28.46 4.24
C LEU A 278 -1.11 -28.73 5.37
N ALA A 279 -0.46 -29.89 5.34
CA ALA A 279 0.55 -30.26 6.32
C ALA A 279 1.69 -31.06 5.69
N HIS A 280 2.89 -30.94 6.26
CA HIS A 280 4.10 -31.65 5.86
C HIS A 280 4.76 -32.30 7.07
N ASP A 281 5.12 -33.57 6.95
CA ASP A 281 6.04 -34.22 7.89
C ASP A 281 7.49 -34.02 7.44
N LEU A 282 8.26 -33.27 8.23
CA LEU A 282 9.67 -33.01 7.96
C LEU A 282 10.59 -34.15 8.45
N GLY A 283 10.02 -35.16 9.11
CA GLY A 283 10.76 -36.28 9.66
C GLY A 283 11.65 -35.86 10.83
N THR A 284 12.89 -36.37 10.83
CA THR A 284 13.88 -36.11 11.89
C THR A 284 14.73 -34.89 11.55
N VAL A 285 14.63 -33.85 12.37
CA VAL A 285 15.33 -32.57 12.21
C VAL A 285 16.48 -32.47 13.21
N THR A 286 17.69 -32.20 12.70
CA THR A 286 18.92 -31.94 13.48
C THR A 286 19.59 -30.62 13.09
N SER A 287 19.40 -30.20 11.85
CA SER A 287 19.87 -28.94 11.27
C SER A 287 18.73 -28.31 10.46
N ALA A 288 18.97 -27.12 9.90
CA ALA A 288 17.97 -26.44 9.08
C ALA A 288 17.48 -27.33 7.92
N THR A 289 16.17 -27.58 7.86
CA THR A 289 15.54 -28.31 6.77
C THR A 289 15.49 -27.49 5.48
N ALA A 290 15.29 -28.16 4.35
CA ALA A 290 14.72 -27.50 3.19
C ALA A 290 13.34 -26.89 3.54
N PRO A 291 12.97 -25.75 2.95
CA PRO A 291 11.71 -25.09 3.25
C PRO A 291 10.51 -25.91 2.74
N ALA A 292 9.51 -26.11 3.59
CA ALA A 292 8.17 -26.47 3.14
C ALA A 292 7.53 -25.22 2.52
N VAL A 293 7.25 -25.26 1.21
CA VAL A 293 6.76 -24.10 0.44
C VAL A 293 5.25 -24.20 0.24
N PHE A 294 4.58 -23.09 0.50
CA PHE A 294 3.15 -22.92 0.30
C PHE A 294 2.88 -21.69 -0.57
N VAL A 295 1.75 -21.72 -1.27
CA VAL A 295 1.28 -20.64 -2.12
C VAL A 295 -0.11 -20.22 -1.68
N ILE A 296 -0.32 -18.92 -1.64
CA ILE A 296 -1.63 -18.30 -1.43
C ILE A 296 -1.89 -17.26 -2.51
N GLY A 297 -3.14 -17.12 -2.92
CA GLY A 297 -3.53 -16.02 -3.80
C GLY A 297 -4.99 -16.06 -4.16
N HIS A 298 -5.42 -15.09 -4.95
CA HIS A 298 -6.80 -14.94 -5.36
C HIS A 298 -6.85 -14.59 -6.84
N VAL A 299 -7.59 -15.37 -7.63
CA VAL A 299 -7.68 -15.18 -9.09
C VAL A 299 -9.13 -14.98 -9.48
N ARG A 300 -9.36 -13.99 -10.35
CA ARG A 300 -10.63 -13.76 -11.03
C ARG A 300 -10.37 -13.53 -12.52
N ASP A 301 -11.30 -13.93 -13.37
CA ASP A 301 -11.25 -13.60 -14.80
C ASP A 301 -12.68 -13.36 -15.29
N PRO A 302 -12.95 -12.27 -16.01
CA PRO A 302 -12.04 -11.13 -16.24
C PRO A 302 -11.70 -10.37 -14.94
N ALA A 303 -10.58 -9.65 -14.96
CA ALA A 303 -10.09 -8.91 -13.80
C ALA A 303 -10.76 -7.54 -13.66
N ILE A 304 -10.91 -6.82 -14.77
CA ILE A 304 -11.34 -5.42 -14.81
C ILE A 304 -12.28 -5.20 -15.98
N GLN A 305 -13.33 -4.40 -15.78
CA GLN A 305 -14.16 -3.91 -16.88
C GLN A 305 -13.70 -2.51 -17.28
N TYR A 306 -13.34 -2.33 -18.55
CA TYR A 306 -12.81 -1.07 -19.08
C TYR A 306 -13.75 -0.45 -20.13
N ILE A 307 -13.93 0.87 -20.07
CA ILE A 307 -14.65 1.64 -21.09
C ILE A 307 -13.86 1.73 -22.39
N THR A 308 -14.57 1.63 -23.52
CA THR A 308 -14.02 1.89 -24.86
C THR A 308 -14.87 2.92 -25.59
N ALA A 309 -14.43 3.33 -26.79
CA ALA A 309 -15.16 4.31 -27.61
C ALA A 309 -16.64 3.94 -27.81
N ASN A 310 -17.50 4.95 -27.94
CA ASN A 310 -18.94 4.80 -28.13
C ASN A 310 -19.65 4.05 -26.99
N ASN A 311 -19.23 4.30 -25.75
CA ASN A 311 -19.70 3.69 -24.52
C ASN A 311 -19.59 2.16 -24.52
N GLY A 312 -18.60 1.63 -25.24
CA GLY A 312 -18.30 0.20 -25.24
C GLY A 312 -17.76 -0.26 -23.88
N ARG A 313 -17.83 -1.56 -23.63
CA ARG A 313 -17.21 -2.21 -22.47
C ARG A 313 -16.33 -3.35 -22.94
N GLN A 314 -15.13 -3.42 -22.38
CA GLN A 314 -14.15 -4.44 -22.65
C GLN A 314 -13.76 -5.11 -21.34
N ASP A 315 -13.95 -6.42 -21.31
CA ASP A 315 -13.44 -7.26 -20.23
C ASP A 315 -11.94 -7.46 -20.42
N ARG A 316 -11.16 -7.15 -19.39
CA ARG A 316 -9.70 -7.28 -19.39
C ARG A 316 -9.28 -8.40 -18.45
N SER A 317 -8.48 -9.32 -18.96
CA SER A 317 -7.95 -10.47 -18.24
C SER A 317 -6.57 -10.16 -17.66
N TYR A 318 -6.10 -10.92 -16.67
CA TYR A 318 -4.71 -10.79 -16.20
C TYR A 318 -3.69 -11.13 -17.30
N LEU A 319 -2.57 -10.41 -17.32
CA LEU A 319 -1.50 -10.64 -18.30
C LEU A 319 -0.91 -12.06 -18.25
N PHE A 320 -0.93 -12.73 -17.08
CA PHE A 320 -0.32 -14.06 -16.96
C PHE A 320 -0.95 -15.11 -17.87
N TRP A 321 -2.20 -14.92 -18.28
CA TRP A 321 -2.88 -15.82 -19.21
C TRP A 321 -2.20 -15.94 -20.58
N THR A 322 -1.30 -15.01 -20.92
CA THR A 322 -0.46 -15.12 -22.12
C THR A 322 0.54 -16.27 -22.07
N ARG A 323 0.91 -16.74 -20.88
CA ARG A 323 1.90 -17.81 -20.67
C ARG A 323 1.25 -19.11 -20.18
N PHE A 324 0.08 -19.04 -19.57
CA PHE A 324 -0.56 -20.16 -18.88
C PHE A 324 -1.94 -20.46 -19.47
N SER A 325 -2.23 -21.73 -19.71
CA SER A 325 -3.53 -22.19 -20.24
C SER A 325 -4.56 -22.49 -19.15
N SER A 326 -4.12 -22.58 -17.90
CA SER A 326 -4.96 -22.87 -16.73
C SER A 326 -4.34 -22.35 -15.45
N ILE A 327 -5.17 -22.12 -14.42
CA ILE A 327 -4.67 -21.79 -13.07
C ILE A 327 -3.79 -22.91 -12.52
N ALA A 328 -4.10 -24.18 -12.79
CA ALA A 328 -3.27 -25.30 -12.39
C ALA A 328 -1.85 -25.21 -12.98
N SER A 329 -1.71 -24.83 -14.25
CA SER A 329 -0.40 -24.61 -14.87
C SER A 329 0.33 -23.40 -14.28
N ALA A 330 -0.37 -22.29 -14.03
CA ALA A 330 0.21 -21.09 -13.41
C ALA A 330 0.70 -21.38 -11.98
N LEU A 331 -0.12 -22.03 -11.15
CA LEU A 331 0.23 -22.44 -9.79
C LEU A 331 1.40 -23.43 -9.78
N SER A 332 1.38 -24.44 -10.66
CA SER A 332 2.46 -25.41 -10.76
C SER A 332 3.77 -24.75 -11.16
N THR A 333 3.77 -23.81 -12.11
CA THR A 333 4.99 -23.06 -12.46
C THR A 333 5.45 -22.16 -11.32
N PHE A 334 4.52 -21.41 -10.70
CA PHE A 334 4.84 -20.52 -9.58
C PHE A 334 5.48 -21.29 -8.42
N ILE A 335 4.82 -22.32 -7.88
CA ILE A 335 5.36 -23.05 -6.71
C ILE A 335 6.73 -23.69 -6.95
N ASN A 336 6.98 -24.21 -8.17
CA ASN A 336 8.27 -24.81 -8.52
C ASN A 336 9.38 -23.76 -8.78
N ASP A 337 9.02 -22.49 -8.99
CA ASP A 337 9.98 -21.40 -9.19
C ASP A 337 10.47 -20.78 -7.87
N TYR A 338 9.96 -21.21 -6.71
CA TYR A 338 10.23 -20.59 -5.41
C TYR A 338 11.71 -20.25 -5.17
N SER A 339 12.62 -21.21 -5.37
CA SER A 339 14.06 -20.99 -5.15
C SER A 339 14.64 -19.90 -6.05
N ASN A 340 14.18 -19.81 -7.31
CA ASN A 340 14.62 -18.77 -8.24
C ASN A 340 13.97 -17.42 -7.89
N ALA A 341 12.67 -17.42 -7.56
CA ALA A 341 11.96 -16.22 -7.13
C ALA A 341 12.60 -15.63 -5.86
N LEU A 342 12.97 -16.45 -4.89
CA LEU A 342 13.70 -16.03 -3.70
C LEU A 342 15.08 -15.46 -4.04
N SER A 343 15.81 -16.05 -4.99
CA SER A 343 17.09 -15.52 -5.46
C SER A 343 16.93 -14.13 -6.12
N ARG A 344 15.94 -13.96 -6.99
CA ARG A 344 15.62 -12.66 -7.62
C ARG A 344 15.18 -11.63 -6.58
N ALA A 345 14.35 -12.03 -5.62
CA ALA A 345 13.90 -11.20 -4.50
C ALA A 345 15.09 -10.70 -3.65
N ASN A 346 16.01 -11.59 -3.27
CA ASN A 346 17.21 -11.22 -2.52
C ASN A 346 18.11 -10.25 -3.30
N ALA A 347 18.27 -10.46 -4.61
CA ALA A 347 19.04 -9.55 -5.47
C ALA A 347 18.39 -8.16 -5.57
N PHE A 348 17.07 -8.10 -5.72
CA PHE A 348 16.31 -6.86 -5.74
C PHE A 348 16.37 -6.13 -4.39
N ASP A 349 16.14 -6.84 -3.28
CA ASP A 349 16.23 -6.30 -1.91
C ASP A 349 17.62 -5.71 -1.64
N ALA A 350 18.69 -6.42 -2.03
CA ALA A 350 20.06 -5.95 -1.88
C ALA A 350 20.32 -4.68 -2.70
N LYS A 351 19.83 -4.61 -3.94
CA LYS A 351 19.93 -3.42 -4.79
C LYS A 351 19.20 -2.23 -4.16
N VAL A 352 17.95 -2.40 -3.76
CA VAL A 352 17.15 -1.32 -3.15
C VAL A 352 17.84 -0.81 -1.90
N LYS A 353 18.26 -1.70 -0.99
CA LYS A 353 18.95 -1.32 0.24
C LYS A 353 20.25 -0.57 -0.07
N ALA A 354 21.07 -1.06 -1.00
CA ALA A 354 22.34 -0.44 -1.36
C ALA A 354 22.16 0.95 -1.97
N ASP A 355 21.15 1.14 -2.84
CA ASP A 355 20.87 2.44 -3.44
C ASP A 355 20.31 3.43 -2.42
N ALA A 356 19.31 3.01 -1.63
CA ALA A 356 18.68 3.87 -0.63
C ALA A 356 19.64 4.26 0.50
N SER A 357 20.54 3.36 0.91
CA SER A 357 21.52 3.61 1.98
C SER A 357 22.57 4.67 1.60
N LYS A 358 22.71 5.03 0.30
CA LYS A 358 23.56 6.15 -0.13
C LYS A 358 22.97 7.51 0.29
N ILE A 359 21.67 7.56 0.58
CA ILE A 359 20.99 8.77 1.06
C ILE A 359 21.08 8.83 2.58
N SER A 360 20.53 7.83 3.27
CA SER A 360 20.66 7.58 4.71
C SER A 360 20.13 6.18 5.07
N SER A 361 20.43 5.69 6.28
CA SER A 361 19.86 4.44 6.79
C SER A 361 18.34 4.53 6.96
N ASP A 362 17.85 5.64 7.53
CA ASP A 362 16.43 5.85 7.78
C ASP A 362 15.61 5.86 6.48
N TYR A 363 16.19 6.43 5.42
CA TYR A 363 15.57 6.39 4.10
C TYR A 363 15.47 4.96 3.56
N ALA A 364 16.52 4.16 3.72
CA ALA A 364 16.51 2.75 3.32
C ALA A 364 15.45 1.94 4.09
N ASP A 365 15.25 2.23 5.37
CA ASP A 365 14.24 1.59 6.20
C ASP A 365 12.81 1.86 5.68
N ILE A 366 12.51 3.11 5.32
CA ILE A 366 11.19 3.52 4.78
C ILE A 366 10.94 2.85 3.42
N VAL A 367 11.91 2.92 2.51
CA VAL A 367 11.78 2.37 1.15
C VAL A 367 11.53 0.86 1.20
N ALA A 368 12.15 0.14 2.13
CA ALA A 368 11.93 -1.31 2.30
C ALA A 368 10.47 -1.67 2.61
N LEU A 369 9.69 -0.80 3.25
CA LEU A 369 8.26 -1.05 3.52
C LEU A 369 7.35 -0.66 2.35
N SER A 370 7.80 0.24 1.48
CA SER A 370 6.91 0.99 0.58
C SER A 370 6.66 0.27 -0.76
N ILE A 371 7.63 -0.51 -1.23
CA ILE A 371 7.62 -1.05 -2.59
C ILE A 371 6.48 -2.06 -2.80
N ARG A 372 6.36 -3.05 -1.92
CA ARG A 372 5.29 -4.06 -1.98
C ARG A 372 3.91 -3.45 -1.81
N GLN A 373 3.76 -2.47 -0.91
CA GLN A 373 2.49 -1.79 -0.68
C GLN A 373 1.98 -1.11 -1.96
N THR A 374 2.86 -0.35 -2.63
CA THR A 374 2.52 0.36 -3.87
C THR A 374 2.16 -0.59 -5.00
N LEU A 375 3.00 -1.59 -5.27
CA LEU A 375 2.74 -2.58 -6.32
C LEU A 375 1.54 -3.47 -6.01
N GLY A 376 1.25 -3.68 -4.72
CA GLY A 376 0.07 -4.39 -4.24
C GLY A 376 -1.25 -3.72 -4.59
N ALA A 377 -1.26 -2.44 -4.99
CA ALA A 377 -2.46 -1.78 -5.49
C ALA A 377 -2.69 -1.96 -7.00
N CYS A 378 -1.75 -2.60 -7.72
CA CYS A 378 -1.74 -2.66 -9.18
C CYS A 378 -2.11 -4.05 -9.72
N GLU A 379 -2.78 -4.08 -10.88
CA GLU A 379 -3.03 -5.29 -11.65
C GLU A 379 -2.71 -5.05 -13.13
N ILE A 380 -1.90 -5.92 -13.73
CA ILE A 380 -1.48 -5.84 -15.13
C ILE A 380 -2.42 -6.73 -15.95
N THR A 381 -3.06 -6.12 -16.94
CA THR A 381 -4.15 -6.73 -17.71
C THR A 381 -3.88 -6.71 -19.21
N ILE A 382 -4.64 -7.51 -19.92
CA ILE A 382 -4.59 -7.69 -21.37
C ILE A 382 -6.01 -7.84 -21.92
N SER A 383 -6.26 -7.31 -23.12
CA SER A 383 -7.53 -7.54 -23.82
C SER A 383 -7.53 -8.83 -24.63
N LYS A 384 -8.71 -9.15 -25.19
CA LYS A 384 -8.89 -10.20 -26.20
C LYS A 384 -9.24 -9.57 -27.54
N THR A 385 -8.73 -10.15 -28.62
CA THR A 385 -9.16 -9.83 -29.99
C THR A 385 -10.60 -10.29 -30.22
N SER A 386 -11.21 -9.89 -31.34
CA SER A 386 -12.54 -10.36 -31.75
C SER A 386 -12.63 -11.88 -31.93
N SER A 387 -11.50 -12.58 -32.17
CA SER A 387 -11.42 -14.04 -32.23
C SER A 387 -11.29 -14.71 -30.85
N GLY A 388 -11.22 -13.93 -29.77
CA GLY A 388 -11.10 -14.42 -28.39
C GLY A 388 -9.67 -14.73 -27.94
N THR A 389 -8.65 -14.48 -28.77
CA THR A 389 -7.24 -14.68 -28.41
C THR A 389 -6.68 -13.46 -27.67
N PHE A 390 -5.75 -13.65 -26.74
CA PHE A 390 -5.12 -12.53 -26.02
C PHE A 390 -4.34 -11.60 -26.95
N ASN A 391 -4.59 -10.29 -26.83
CA ASN A 391 -3.93 -9.26 -27.62
C ASN A 391 -2.68 -8.75 -26.89
N THR A 392 -1.53 -9.36 -27.16
CA THR A 392 -0.26 -9.05 -26.45
C THR A 392 0.30 -7.66 -26.73
N SER A 393 -0.29 -6.91 -27.67
CA SER A 393 0.03 -5.50 -27.92
C SER A 393 -0.79 -4.53 -27.07
N ASP A 394 -1.88 -4.99 -26.46
CA ASP A 394 -2.78 -4.19 -25.61
C ASP A 394 -2.65 -4.64 -24.16
N VAL A 395 -1.52 -4.26 -23.55
CA VAL A 395 -1.22 -4.48 -22.14
C VAL A 395 -1.34 -3.16 -21.40
N THR A 396 -2.19 -3.12 -20.38
CA THR A 396 -2.40 -1.94 -19.53
C THR A 396 -2.43 -2.33 -18.07
N THR A 397 -2.09 -1.39 -17.20
CA THR A 397 -2.06 -1.58 -15.75
C THR A 397 -3.13 -0.73 -15.13
N PHE A 398 -3.82 -1.29 -14.13
CA PHE A 398 -4.80 -0.55 -13.35
C PHE A 398 -4.40 -0.52 -11.89
N MET A 399 -4.64 0.61 -11.24
CA MET A 399 -4.37 0.83 -9.83
C MET A 399 -5.69 1.09 -9.09
N LYS A 400 -5.90 0.40 -7.96
CA LYS A 400 -6.96 0.74 -7.02
C LYS A 400 -6.50 1.85 -6.09
N GLU A 401 -7.32 2.88 -5.91
CA GLU A 401 -7.15 3.84 -4.84
C GLU A 401 -7.56 3.22 -3.49
N ILE A 402 -6.64 2.47 -2.90
CA ILE A 402 -6.86 1.80 -1.62
C ILE A 402 -7.03 2.83 -0.50
N SER A 403 -8.04 2.66 0.37
CA SER A 403 -8.25 3.44 1.60
C SER A 403 -8.62 4.91 1.43
N SER A 404 -9.24 5.23 0.29
CA SER A 404 -10.00 6.46 0.05
C SER A 404 -11.37 6.05 -0.50
N ASP A 405 -11.76 6.48 -1.69
CA ASP A 405 -13.08 6.16 -2.27
C ASP A 405 -13.08 4.92 -3.19
N GLY A 406 -11.91 4.30 -3.39
CA GLY A 406 -11.80 3.06 -4.17
C GLY A 406 -11.84 3.26 -5.68
N ASN A 407 -11.57 4.49 -6.16
CA ASN A 407 -11.52 4.83 -7.58
C ASN A 407 -10.46 4.03 -8.35
N THR A 408 -10.62 4.00 -9.68
CA THR A 408 -9.71 3.28 -10.60
C THR A 408 -8.83 4.25 -11.38
N ASN A 409 -7.51 4.06 -11.27
CA ASN A 409 -6.47 4.90 -11.89
C ASN A 409 -6.63 6.39 -11.58
N THR A 410 -6.88 6.73 -10.31
CA THR A 410 -6.88 8.12 -9.83
C THR A 410 -5.52 8.78 -10.11
N VAL A 411 -5.53 9.89 -10.86
CA VAL A 411 -4.32 10.50 -11.41
C VAL A 411 -3.45 11.09 -10.31
N ASP A 412 -4.07 11.77 -9.34
CA ASP A 412 -3.41 12.33 -8.17
C ASP A 412 -2.96 11.27 -7.14
N VAL A 413 -3.30 10.00 -7.33
CA VAL A 413 -2.74 8.84 -6.60
C VAL A 413 -1.58 8.21 -7.36
N ILE A 414 -1.68 8.12 -8.69
CA ILE A 414 -0.58 7.65 -9.55
C ILE A 414 0.61 8.61 -9.46
N PHE A 415 0.35 9.91 -9.37
CA PHE A 415 1.37 10.96 -9.31
C PHE A 415 2.34 10.85 -8.12
N PRO A 416 1.89 10.79 -6.84
CA PRO A 416 2.77 10.55 -5.71
C PRO A 416 3.44 9.18 -5.78
N ALA A 417 2.80 8.15 -6.34
CA ALA A 417 3.39 6.83 -6.52
C ALA A 417 4.46 6.77 -7.65
N TRP A 418 4.50 7.77 -8.53
CA TRP A 418 5.32 7.81 -9.74
C TRP A 418 6.82 7.52 -9.56
N PRO A 419 7.50 8.02 -8.49
CA PRO A 419 8.91 7.74 -8.27
C PRO A 419 9.24 6.24 -8.21
N LEU A 420 8.32 5.42 -7.68
CA LEU A 420 8.51 3.97 -7.65
C LEU A 420 8.54 3.37 -9.05
N PHE A 421 7.66 3.80 -9.95
CA PHE A 421 7.63 3.27 -11.32
C PHE A 421 8.87 3.70 -12.10
N LEU A 422 9.34 4.94 -11.93
CA LEU A 422 10.60 5.38 -12.52
C LEU A 422 11.80 4.56 -12.05
N TYR A 423 11.83 4.17 -10.78
CA TYR A 423 12.91 3.37 -10.21
C TYR A 423 12.83 1.89 -10.61
N THR A 424 11.64 1.30 -10.54
CA THR A 424 11.45 -0.16 -10.67
C THR A 424 11.24 -0.62 -12.11
N ASN A 425 10.33 0.02 -12.85
CA ASN A 425 10.12 -0.17 -14.29
C ASN A 425 9.17 0.92 -14.85
N PRO A 426 9.68 1.89 -15.65
CA PRO A 426 8.85 2.97 -16.19
C PRO A 426 7.76 2.50 -17.16
N VAL A 427 7.86 1.27 -17.71
CA VAL A 427 6.79 0.68 -18.54
C VAL A 427 5.48 0.55 -17.76
N LEU A 428 5.55 0.21 -16.46
CA LEU A 428 4.35 0.15 -15.60
C LEU A 428 3.71 1.52 -15.46
N GLY A 429 4.52 2.58 -15.31
CA GLY A 429 4.05 3.97 -15.29
C GLY A 429 3.29 4.34 -16.57
N LYS A 430 3.89 4.09 -17.75
CA LYS A 430 3.18 4.27 -19.03
C LYS A 430 1.87 3.48 -19.09
N GLN A 431 1.88 2.22 -18.65
CA GLN A 431 0.70 1.36 -18.67
C GLN A 431 -0.43 1.82 -17.74
N LEU A 432 -0.12 2.57 -16.66
CA LEU A 432 -1.11 3.22 -15.80
C LEU A 432 -1.74 4.44 -16.46
N LEU A 433 -0.96 5.20 -17.24
CA LEU A 433 -1.45 6.38 -17.97
C LEU A 433 -2.26 6.02 -19.21
N LEU A 434 -1.97 4.88 -19.86
CA LEU A 434 -2.62 4.49 -21.12
C LEU A 434 -4.16 4.46 -21.04
N PRO A 435 -4.81 3.85 -20.03
CA PRO A 435 -6.27 3.87 -19.91
C PRO A 435 -6.87 5.29 -19.83
N LEU A 436 -6.19 6.22 -19.15
CA LEU A 436 -6.60 7.62 -19.03
C LEU A 436 -6.51 8.36 -20.36
N PHE A 437 -5.41 8.14 -21.10
CA PHE A 437 -5.18 8.69 -22.43
C PHE A 437 -6.19 8.16 -23.44
N GLU A 438 -6.33 6.85 -23.52
CA GLU A 438 -7.20 6.18 -24.48
C GLU A 438 -8.66 6.58 -24.28
N TYR A 439 -9.14 6.57 -23.03
CA TYR A 439 -10.51 6.98 -22.69
C TYR A 439 -10.77 8.44 -23.11
N GLN A 440 -9.93 9.40 -22.71
CA GLN A 440 -10.16 10.80 -23.03
C GLN A 440 -9.98 11.10 -24.53
N ALA A 441 -9.08 10.39 -25.23
CA ALA A 441 -8.91 10.50 -26.67
C ALA A 441 -10.15 10.04 -27.47
N THR A 442 -11.07 9.29 -26.86
CA THR A 442 -12.36 8.96 -27.50
C THR A 442 -13.30 10.16 -27.61
N GLY A 443 -13.05 11.25 -26.88
CA GLY A 443 -13.93 12.42 -26.82
C GLY A 443 -15.20 12.21 -25.97
N GLN A 444 -15.29 11.11 -25.23
CA GLN A 444 -16.45 10.80 -24.38
C GLN A 444 -16.46 11.59 -23.06
N TYR A 445 -15.30 12.00 -22.58
CA TYR A 445 -15.17 12.88 -21.43
C TYR A 445 -15.42 14.33 -21.88
N PRO A 446 -16.43 15.04 -21.33
CA PRO A 446 -16.86 16.33 -21.85
C PRO A 446 -16.02 17.52 -21.40
N ASN A 447 -15.22 17.36 -20.34
CA ASN A 447 -14.44 18.47 -19.78
C ASN A 447 -13.11 18.66 -20.53
N LYS A 448 -12.55 19.87 -20.45
CA LYS A 448 -11.30 20.22 -21.16
C LYS A 448 -10.02 19.87 -20.38
N TRP A 449 -10.11 19.70 -19.07
CA TRP A 449 -9.02 19.27 -18.19
C TRP A 449 -8.86 17.74 -18.23
N ALA A 450 -7.78 17.23 -17.63
CA ALA A 450 -7.58 15.79 -17.48
C ALA A 450 -8.58 15.22 -16.45
N VAL A 451 -9.20 14.09 -16.78
CA VAL A 451 -10.06 13.35 -15.85
C VAL A 451 -9.30 12.93 -14.58
N HIS A 452 -9.96 12.99 -13.42
CA HIS A 452 -9.43 12.56 -12.13
C HIS A 452 -9.17 11.05 -12.06
N ASP A 453 -10.16 10.26 -12.43
CA ASP A 453 -10.10 8.80 -12.43
C ASP A 453 -10.91 8.24 -13.61
N ILE A 454 -10.89 6.93 -13.83
CA ILE A 454 -11.67 6.28 -14.89
C ILE A 454 -12.73 5.34 -14.35
N GLY A 455 -13.12 5.48 -13.09
CA GLY A 455 -14.29 4.82 -12.53
C GLY A 455 -14.34 4.89 -11.01
N ALA A 456 -15.53 5.21 -10.50
CA ALA A 456 -15.81 5.48 -9.09
C ALA A 456 -15.57 4.29 -8.14
N HIS A 457 -15.51 3.05 -8.65
CA HIS A 457 -15.28 1.86 -7.84
C HIS A 457 -14.43 0.84 -8.59
N TYR A 458 -13.33 0.41 -7.99
CA TYR A 458 -12.53 -0.70 -8.49
C TYR A 458 -13.32 -2.03 -8.36
N PRO A 459 -13.23 -2.98 -9.31
CA PRO A 459 -12.43 -2.99 -10.54
C PRO A 459 -13.23 -2.54 -11.78
N GLN A 460 -14.00 -1.46 -11.69
CA GLN A 460 -14.79 -0.89 -12.79
C GLN A 460 -14.14 0.39 -13.30
N ALA A 461 -13.41 0.30 -14.42
CA ALA A 461 -12.88 1.44 -15.16
C ALA A 461 -13.88 1.90 -16.24
N ILE A 462 -15.06 2.36 -15.83
CA ILE A 462 -16.21 2.61 -16.72
C ILE A 462 -16.36 4.07 -17.19
N GLY A 463 -15.42 4.95 -16.85
CA GLY A 463 -15.36 6.34 -17.26
C GLY A 463 -16.44 7.25 -16.67
N HIS A 464 -16.29 8.54 -16.94
CA HIS A 464 -17.15 9.64 -16.49
C HIS A 464 -17.74 10.40 -17.71
N ASN A 465 -18.52 9.71 -18.54
CA ASN A 465 -19.11 10.32 -19.74
C ASN A 465 -20.07 11.49 -19.42
N ASP A 466 -20.51 11.60 -18.17
CA ASP A 466 -21.32 12.71 -17.66
C ASP A 466 -20.47 13.92 -17.21
N GLY A 467 -19.13 13.79 -17.19
CA GLY A 467 -18.19 14.82 -16.74
C GLY A 467 -18.21 15.08 -15.25
N LYS A 468 -18.69 14.12 -14.44
CA LYS A 468 -18.85 14.25 -12.99
C LYS A 468 -17.85 13.42 -12.19
N ASP A 469 -16.65 13.27 -12.73
CA ASP A 469 -15.50 12.91 -11.92
C ASP A 469 -15.22 13.98 -10.86
N GLU A 470 -14.33 13.68 -9.91
CA GLU A 470 -13.92 14.66 -8.91
C GLU A 470 -13.15 15.82 -9.56
N ALA A 471 -13.59 17.05 -9.28
CA ALA A 471 -13.08 18.22 -9.98
C ALA A 471 -11.73 18.69 -9.39
N MET A 472 -10.63 18.23 -9.98
CA MET A 472 -9.25 18.61 -9.65
C MET A 472 -8.47 19.13 -10.87
N GLN A 473 -9.00 20.17 -11.52
CA GLN A 473 -8.67 20.47 -12.91
C GLN A 473 -7.19 20.84 -13.16
N VAL A 474 -6.60 21.70 -12.32
CA VAL A 474 -5.18 22.08 -12.44
C VAL A 474 -4.27 20.95 -11.98
N GLU A 475 -4.65 20.25 -10.91
CA GLU A 475 -3.89 19.14 -10.33
C GLU A 475 -3.68 18.05 -11.39
N GLU A 476 -4.77 17.56 -12.00
CA GLU A 476 -4.72 16.41 -12.90
C GLU A 476 -4.13 16.72 -14.26
N SER A 477 -4.43 17.90 -14.79
CA SER A 477 -3.81 18.37 -16.04
C SER A 477 -2.29 18.53 -15.87
N GLY A 478 -1.84 19.04 -14.72
CA GLY A 478 -0.42 19.15 -14.40
C GLY A 478 0.24 17.78 -14.19
N ASN A 479 -0.41 16.89 -13.41
CA ASN A 479 0.06 15.54 -13.14
C ASN A 479 0.30 14.77 -14.43
N MET A 480 -0.67 14.77 -15.36
CA MET A 480 -0.56 14.05 -16.64
C MET A 480 0.60 14.56 -17.50
N LEU A 481 0.79 15.88 -17.62
CA LEU A 481 1.90 16.46 -18.40
C LEU A 481 3.26 16.12 -17.77
N ILE A 482 3.37 16.24 -16.44
CA ILE A 482 4.62 15.97 -15.71
C ILE A 482 5.01 14.49 -15.82
N MET A 483 4.08 13.56 -15.53
CA MET A 483 4.36 12.13 -15.60
C MET A 483 4.71 11.69 -17.02
N THR A 484 4.00 12.23 -18.02
CA THR A 484 4.26 11.91 -19.43
C THR A 484 5.67 12.33 -19.84
N LEU A 485 6.07 13.58 -19.57
CA LEU A 485 7.43 14.02 -19.89
C LEU A 485 8.47 13.22 -19.09
N SER A 486 8.22 12.97 -17.80
CA SER A 486 9.12 12.19 -16.95
C SER A 486 9.36 10.78 -17.50
N TYR A 487 8.31 10.10 -17.97
CA TYR A 487 8.42 8.81 -18.64
C TYR A 487 9.32 8.90 -19.89
N VAL A 488 9.08 9.88 -20.75
CA VAL A 488 9.86 10.07 -21.99
C VAL A 488 11.32 10.38 -21.67
N GLN A 489 11.60 11.25 -20.70
CA GLN A 489 12.97 11.55 -20.29
C GLN A 489 13.71 10.32 -19.74
N LYS A 490 13.00 9.45 -19.00
CA LYS A 490 13.59 8.23 -18.42
C LYS A 490 13.87 7.15 -19.47
N THR A 491 13.01 7.03 -20.49
CA THR A 491 13.02 5.88 -21.42
C THR A 491 13.50 6.22 -22.83
N GLY A 492 13.38 7.48 -23.25
CA GLY A 492 13.51 7.90 -24.65
C GLY A 492 12.32 7.52 -25.53
N ASP A 493 11.28 6.85 -25.01
CA ASP A 493 10.11 6.47 -25.80
C ASP A 493 9.16 7.67 -25.97
N THR A 494 9.09 8.20 -27.19
CA THR A 494 8.26 9.36 -27.55
C THR A 494 6.90 8.98 -28.13
N ALA A 495 6.54 7.69 -28.19
CA ALA A 495 5.32 7.23 -28.85
C ALA A 495 4.04 7.85 -28.27
N LEU A 496 3.97 8.01 -26.93
CA LEU A 496 2.85 8.67 -26.27
C LEU A 496 2.67 10.12 -26.71
N LEU A 497 3.78 10.84 -26.90
CA LEU A 497 3.73 12.24 -27.32
C LEU A 497 3.14 12.36 -28.71
N GLN A 498 3.58 11.51 -29.64
CA GLN A 498 3.09 11.53 -31.01
C GLN A 498 1.61 11.15 -31.10
N GLN A 499 1.18 10.15 -30.33
CA GLN A 499 -0.18 9.65 -30.35
C GLN A 499 -1.17 10.61 -29.66
N TYR A 500 -0.77 11.23 -28.55
CA TYR A 500 -1.67 12.00 -27.69
C TYR A 500 -1.35 13.49 -27.61
N PHE A 501 -0.53 14.03 -28.53
CA PHE A 501 -0.11 15.44 -28.52
C PHE A 501 -1.27 16.42 -28.41
N SER A 502 -2.37 16.18 -29.15
CA SER A 502 -3.53 17.10 -29.14
C SER A 502 -4.21 17.16 -27.77
N LEU A 503 -4.24 16.05 -27.04
CA LEU A 503 -4.82 15.98 -25.71
C LEU A 503 -3.89 16.65 -24.67
N LEU A 504 -2.58 16.41 -24.77
CA LEU A 504 -1.57 17.11 -23.97
C LEU A 504 -1.61 18.64 -24.20
N ASP A 505 -1.73 19.07 -25.46
CA ASP A 505 -1.88 20.49 -25.85
C ASP A 505 -3.15 21.09 -25.24
N GLN A 506 -4.28 20.36 -25.30
CA GLN A 506 -5.54 20.80 -24.68
C GLN A 506 -5.40 21.03 -23.18
N TRP A 507 -4.82 20.08 -22.45
CA TRP A 507 -4.60 20.22 -21.01
C TRP A 507 -3.66 21.38 -20.69
N ALA A 508 -2.61 21.60 -21.48
CA ALA A 508 -1.72 22.74 -21.31
C ALA A 508 -2.43 24.08 -21.57
N GLN A 509 -3.34 24.16 -22.54
CA GLN A 509 -4.17 25.36 -22.76
C GLN A 509 -5.07 25.64 -21.56
N PHE A 510 -5.68 24.61 -20.96
CA PHE A 510 -6.43 24.77 -19.70
C PHE A 510 -5.53 25.29 -18.57
N LEU A 511 -4.32 24.73 -18.42
CA LEU A 511 -3.37 25.21 -17.42
C LEU A 511 -2.98 26.68 -17.62
N ILE A 512 -2.84 27.16 -18.87
CA ILE A 512 -2.60 28.59 -19.12
C ILE A 512 -3.74 29.44 -18.58
N GLU A 513 -4.99 29.00 -18.74
CA GLU A 513 -6.14 29.79 -18.27
C GLU A 513 -6.22 29.87 -16.75
N ASP A 514 -5.86 28.80 -16.02
CA ASP A 514 -6.21 28.68 -14.59
C ASP A 514 -5.01 28.58 -13.62
N SER A 515 -3.78 28.30 -14.08
CA SER A 515 -2.69 27.95 -13.15
C SER A 515 -2.07 29.12 -12.39
N LEU A 516 -1.99 30.32 -12.98
CA LEU A 516 -1.29 31.43 -12.34
C LEU A 516 -2.03 31.91 -11.08
N ILE A 517 -3.35 31.96 -11.16
CA ILE A 517 -4.26 32.35 -10.07
C ILE A 517 -5.36 31.27 -10.01
N PRO A 518 -5.07 30.10 -9.38
CA PRO A 518 -6.01 29.00 -9.34
C PRO A 518 -7.35 29.42 -8.71
N ALA A 519 -8.45 29.04 -9.36
CA ALA A 519 -9.78 29.19 -8.80
C ALA A 519 -9.94 28.39 -7.49
N GLU A 520 -11.06 28.59 -6.80
CA GLU A 520 -11.43 27.70 -5.70
C GLU A 520 -11.68 26.29 -6.23
N GLN A 521 -10.73 25.39 -6.00
CA GLN A 521 -10.77 23.99 -6.43
C GLN A 521 -10.09 23.09 -5.42
N LEU A 522 -10.31 21.79 -5.56
CA LEU A 522 -9.57 20.76 -4.84
C LEU A 522 -8.16 20.60 -5.42
N SER A 523 -7.24 20.17 -4.57
CA SER A 523 -5.97 19.57 -4.97
C SER A 523 -5.95 18.13 -4.47
N THR A 524 -4.86 17.41 -4.69
CA THR A 524 -4.63 16.06 -4.12
C THR A 524 -4.69 16.00 -2.58
N ASP A 525 -4.67 17.16 -1.90
CA ASP A 525 -4.91 17.29 -0.46
C ASP A 525 -6.39 17.65 -0.20
N ASP A 526 -7.29 16.97 -0.89
CA ASP A 526 -8.75 17.14 -0.87
C ASP A 526 -9.36 17.05 0.54
N PHE A 527 -8.79 16.21 1.41
CA PHE A 527 -9.12 16.10 2.82
C PHE A 527 -8.93 17.41 3.61
N ALA A 528 -8.15 18.37 3.09
CA ALA A 528 -7.99 19.70 3.65
C ALA A 528 -8.99 20.74 3.07
N GLY A 529 -9.85 20.33 2.13
CA GLY A 529 -10.88 21.13 1.50
C GLY A 529 -10.40 22.02 0.34
N THR A 530 -11.37 22.64 -0.35
CA THR A 530 -11.10 23.56 -1.45
C THR A 530 -10.40 24.83 -0.99
N LEU A 531 -9.55 25.39 -1.85
CA LEU A 531 -8.88 26.65 -1.57
C LEU A 531 -8.58 27.39 -2.88
N ALA A 532 -8.87 28.68 -2.92
CA ALA A 532 -8.49 29.56 -4.03
C ALA A 532 -7.07 30.08 -3.86
N ASN A 533 -6.42 30.48 -4.96
CA ASN A 533 -5.10 31.10 -4.97
C ASN A 533 -4.02 30.22 -4.30
N GLN A 534 -4.15 28.90 -4.41
CA GLN A 534 -3.23 27.94 -3.80
C GLN A 534 -1.84 28.04 -4.42
N THR A 535 -0.85 28.40 -3.60
CA THR A 535 0.52 28.56 -4.05
C THR A 535 1.11 27.28 -4.61
N ASN A 536 0.93 26.15 -3.90
CA ASN A 536 1.50 24.87 -4.29
C ASN A 536 0.81 24.27 -5.54
N LEU A 537 -0.50 24.51 -5.71
CA LEU A 537 -1.23 24.11 -6.92
C LEU A 537 -0.78 24.91 -8.15
N ALA A 538 -0.52 26.20 -7.98
CA ALA A 538 0.04 27.01 -9.06
C ALA A 538 1.44 26.56 -9.49
N ILE A 539 2.28 26.09 -8.55
CA ILE A 539 3.58 25.46 -8.89
C ILE A 539 3.36 24.29 -9.85
N LYS A 540 2.40 23.42 -9.56
CA LYS A 540 2.08 22.29 -10.44
C LYS A 540 1.73 22.74 -11.85
N GLY A 541 0.79 23.68 -11.97
CA GLY A 541 0.37 24.19 -13.27
C GLY A 541 1.52 24.83 -14.06
N ILE A 542 2.37 25.60 -13.39
CA ILE A 542 3.56 26.22 -14.01
C ILE A 542 4.55 25.17 -14.51
N VAL A 543 4.85 24.14 -13.69
CA VAL A 543 5.72 23.03 -14.12
C VAL A 543 5.06 22.23 -15.25
N GLY A 544 3.74 22.02 -15.21
CA GLY A 544 2.97 21.37 -16.28
C GLY A 544 3.07 22.11 -17.62
N ILE A 545 2.92 23.44 -17.63
CA ILE A 545 3.11 24.28 -18.82
C ILE A 545 4.55 24.16 -19.34
N LYS A 546 5.55 24.17 -18.45
CA LYS A 546 6.94 23.97 -18.87
C LYS A 546 7.18 22.56 -19.38
N ALA A 547 6.56 21.54 -18.80
CA ALA A 547 6.64 20.18 -19.29
C ALA A 547 6.07 20.08 -20.72
N MET A 548 4.95 20.76 -21.00
CA MET A 548 4.42 20.85 -22.36
C MET A 548 5.38 21.56 -23.33
N ALA A 549 6.14 22.56 -22.86
CA ALA A 549 7.16 23.20 -23.70
C ALA A 549 8.24 22.21 -24.14
N GLU A 550 8.72 21.36 -23.23
CA GLU A 550 9.70 20.31 -23.54
C GLU A 550 9.08 19.22 -24.43
N ILE A 551 7.82 18.82 -24.17
CA ILE A 551 7.07 17.89 -25.03
C ILE A 551 6.96 18.42 -26.47
N ALA A 552 6.59 19.69 -26.64
CA ALA A 552 6.51 20.35 -27.95
C ALA A 552 7.87 20.37 -28.66
N SER A 553 8.96 20.61 -27.93
CA SER A 553 10.32 20.52 -28.45
C SER A 553 10.66 19.11 -28.94
N LEU A 554 10.32 18.08 -28.16
CA LEU A 554 10.57 16.67 -28.47
C LEU A 554 9.82 16.18 -29.72
N VAL A 555 8.65 16.75 -30.04
CA VAL A 555 7.92 16.45 -31.28
C VAL A 555 8.26 17.39 -32.44
N GLY A 556 9.19 18.33 -32.26
CA GLY A 556 9.67 19.25 -33.28
C GLY A 556 8.83 20.52 -33.47
N ASP A 557 7.84 20.80 -32.61
CA ASP A 557 7.05 22.03 -32.63
C ASP A 557 7.74 23.13 -31.81
N THR A 558 8.79 23.71 -32.40
CA THR A 558 9.60 24.76 -31.75
C THR A 558 8.81 26.04 -31.47
N THR A 559 7.74 26.31 -32.23
CA THR A 559 6.91 27.51 -32.02
C THR A 559 6.10 27.37 -30.74
N ARG A 560 5.38 26.26 -30.56
CA ARG A 560 4.67 25.98 -29.31
C ARG A 560 5.63 25.84 -28.14
N ALA A 561 6.77 25.18 -28.33
CA ALA A 561 7.79 25.03 -27.29
C ALA A 561 8.23 26.40 -26.73
N ASN A 562 8.59 27.33 -27.61
CA ASN A 562 8.99 28.68 -27.21
C ASN A 562 7.85 29.46 -26.54
N ASN A 563 6.62 29.32 -27.04
CA ASN A 563 5.45 29.98 -26.45
C ASN A 563 5.19 29.48 -25.01
N TYR A 564 5.07 28.16 -24.81
CA TYR A 564 4.85 27.56 -23.49
C TYR A 564 5.99 27.87 -22.53
N SER A 565 7.25 27.83 -23.00
CA SER A 565 8.40 28.16 -22.15
C SER A 565 8.40 29.63 -21.72
N SER A 566 7.97 30.55 -22.59
CA SER A 566 7.83 31.97 -22.27
C SER A 566 6.72 32.21 -21.24
N ILE A 567 5.58 31.53 -21.39
CA ILE A 567 4.46 31.62 -20.45
C ILE A 567 4.88 31.10 -19.07
N ALA A 568 5.50 29.91 -18.99
CA ALA A 568 5.94 29.35 -17.71
C ALA A 568 6.94 30.27 -16.99
N ALA A 569 7.89 30.87 -17.71
CA ALA A 569 8.84 31.82 -17.14
C ALA A 569 8.16 33.11 -16.65
N SER A 570 7.21 33.64 -17.42
CA SER A 570 6.41 34.81 -17.02
C SER A 570 5.55 34.50 -15.79
N TYR A 571 4.92 33.33 -15.75
CA TYR A 571 4.09 32.90 -14.63
C TYR A 571 4.92 32.70 -13.39
N GLN A 572 6.10 32.08 -13.46
CA GLN A 572 6.98 31.94 -12.31
C GLN A 572 7.32 33.29 -11.68
N THR A 573 7.65 34.30 -12.50
CA THR A 573 7.97 35.65 -11.99
C THR A 573 6.77 36.29 -11.30
N GLN A 574 5.57 36.17 -11.86
CA GLN A 574 4.34 36.72 -11.28
C GLN A 574 3.92 35.95 -10.02
N TRP A 575 3.91 34.61 -10.10
CA TRP A 575 3.67 33.69 -9.00
C TRP A 575 4.55 34.04 -7.81
N GLN A 576 5.85 34.29 -8.02
CA GLN A 576 6.76 34.62 -6.92
C GLN A 576 6.34 35.91 -6.20
N ASN A 577 5.79 36.89 -6.91
CA ASN A 577 5.28 38.11 -6.28
C ASN A 577 4.00 37.88 -5.48
N PHE A 578 3.15 36.94 -5.89
CA PHE A 578 1.90 36.60 -5.20
C PHE A 578 2.10 35.65 -4.02
N ALA A 579 3.03 34.70 -4.17
CA ALA A 579 3.27 33.59 -3.29
C ALA A 579 4.20 33.94 -2.12
N LEU A 580 5.07 34.94 -2.24
CA LEU A 580 5.95 35.30 -1.12
C LEU A 580 5.20 36.04 -0.02
N ALA A 581 5.47 35.67 1.22
CA ALA A 581 5.07 36.45 2.38
C ALA A 581 5.67 37.88 2.30
N SER A 582 5.02 38.85 2.92
CA SER A 582 5.41 40.27 2.84
C SER A 582 6.83 40.55 3.31
N ASP A 583 7.33 39.75 4.27
CA ASP A 583 8.70 39.84 4.79
C ASP A 583 9.72 39.01 3.99
N LYS A 584 9.25 38.30 2.95
CA LYS A 584 10.02 37.44 2.05
C LYS A 584 10.74 36.30 2.77
N THR A 585 10.17 35.79 3.86
CA THR A 585 10.75 34.66 4.63
C THR A 585 10.27 33.29 4.17
N HIS A 586 9.12 33.21 3.51
CA HIS A 586 8.53 31.95 3.03
C HIS A 586 7.50 32.18 1.92
N LEU A 587 7.05 31.06 1.34
CA LEU A 587 5.91 30.97 0.44
C LEU A 587 4.63 30.77 1.27
N THR A 588 3.59 31.51 0.95
CA THR A 588 2.29 31.43 1.60
C THR A 588 1.52 30.20 1.14
N LEU A 589 0.57 29.70 1.94
CA LEU A 589 -0.34 28.63 1.51
C LEU A 589 -1.24 29.13 0.37
N ALA A 590 -1.85 30.29 0.59
CA ALA A 590 -2.65 31.02 -0.40
C ALA A 590 -2.09 32.42 -0.60
N TYR A 591 -2.14 32.93 -1.82
CA TYR A 591 -1.57 34.23 -2.16
C TYR A 591 -2.08 35.36 -1.27
N GLY A 592 -1.18 36.28 -0.94
CA GLY A 592 -1.49 37.47 -0.14
C GLY A 592 -1.71 37.20 1.36
N ASN A 593 -1.78 35.94 1.82
CA ASN A 593 -1.88 35.61 3.24
C ASN A 593 -0.49 35.35 3.84
N SER A 594 0.20 36.41 4.26
CA SER A 594 1.56 36.34 4.83
C SER A 594 1.68 35.61 6.16
N SER A 595 0.56 35.23 6.79
CA SER A 595 0.56 34.39 8.01
C SER A 595 0.42 32.89 7.71
N SER A 596 0.12 32.54 6.46
CA SER A 596 -0.06 31.15 6.04
C SER A 596 1.19 30.59 5.38
N TRP A 597 1.36 29.27 5.38
CA TRP A 597 2.46 28.56 4.71
C TRP A 597 2.08 27.08 4.51
N GLY A 598 2.82 26.37 3.67
CA GLY A 598 2.69 24.92 3.52
C GLY A 598 3.87 24.29 2.78
N LEU A 599 3.92 22.96 2.79
CA LEU A 599 4.89 22.18 2.03
C LEU A 599 4.69 22.44 0.53
N SER A 600 5.68 23.07 -0.08
CA SER A 600 5.72 23.32 -1.52
C SER A 600 6.21 22.09 -2.29
N TYR A 601 5.65 20.92 -2.00
CA TYR A 601 6.11 19.62 -2.49
C TYR A 601 6.06 19.51 -4.02
N ASN A 602 5.22 20.29 -4.72
CA ASN A 602 5.16 20.30 -6.19
C ASN A 602 6.44 20.86 -6.84
N LEU A 603 7.32 21.54 -6.08
CA LEU A 603 8.67 21.90 -6.55
C LEU A 603 9.53 20.66 -6.86
N TYR A 604 9.18 19.49 -6.32
CA TYR A 604 9.82 18.22 -6.68
C TYR A 604 9.75 17.96 -8.19
N ALA A 605 8.63 18.27 -8.84
CA ALA A 605 8.46 18.04 -10.28
C ALA A 605 9.44 18.86 -11.12
N ASP A 606 9.79 20.09 -10.70
CA ASP A 606 10.78 20.92 -11.37
C ASP A 606 12.19 20.31 -11.30
N LYS A 607 12.53 19.70 -10.15
CA LYS A 607 13.79 18.95 -9.96
C LYS A 607 13.79 17.65 -10.76
N LEU A 608 12.70 16.88 -10.71
CA LEU A 608 12.55 15.61 -11.43
C LEU A 608 12.73 15.79 -12.94
N LEU A 609 12.05 16.79 -13.51
CA LEU A 609 12.08 17.07 -14.94
C LEU A 609 13.30 17.89 -15.38
N LYS A 610 14.08 18.43 -14.43
CA LYS A 610 15.20 19.34 -14.66
C LYS A 610 14.80 20.56 -15.49
N THR A 611 13.59 21.05 -15.28
CA THR A 611 13.01 22.16 -16.04
C THR A 611 13.58 23.51 -15.63
N ASN A 612 14.10 23.63 -14.40
CA ASN A 612 14.71 24.82 -13.81
C ASN A 612 13.83 26.08 -13.95
N VAL A 613 12.51 25.92 -13.81
CA VAL A 613 11.58 27.05 -13.85
C VAL A 613 11.74 27.89 -12.60
N PHE A 614 11.86 27.25 -11.44
CA PHE A 614 11.96 27.95 -10.17
C PHE A 614 13.44 28.22 -9.83
N PRO A 615 13.81 29.45 -9.44
CA PRO A 615 15.18 29.76 -9.11
C PRO A 615 15.61 29.11 -7.80
N GLN A 616 16.90 28.80 -7.69
CA GLN A 616 17.50 28.15 -6.51
C GLN A 616 17.17 28.86 -5.19
N SER A 617 17.00 30.19 -5.21
CA SER A 617 16.62 30.99 -4.04
C SER A 617 15.27 30.59 -3.42
N ILE A 618 14.34 30.03 -4.20
CA ILE A 618 13.05 29.53 -3.67
C ILE A 618 13.26 28.26 -2.86
N PHE A 619 14.10 27.34 -3.35
CA PHE A 619 14.44 26.12 -2.63
C PHE A 619 15.20 26.42 -1.33
N ASP A 620 16.16 27.37 -1.37
CA ASP A 620 16.90 27.80 -0.18
C ASP A 620 16.01 28.48 0.86
N LEU A 621 15.06 29.31 0.40
CA LEU A 621 14.06 29.97 1.23
C LEU A 621 13.19 28.95 1.98
N GLN A 622 12.60 28.00 1.24
CA GLN A 622 11.75 26.96 1.83
C GLN A 622 12.53 26.02 2.75
N THR A 623 13.75 25.64 2.37
CA THR A 623 14.64 24.85 3.23
C THR A 623 14.88 25.53 4.58
N SER A 624 15.12 26.84 4.56
CA SER A 624 15.30 27.63 5.78
C SER A 624 14.02 27.68 6.61
N TRP A 625 12.86 27.87 5.98
CA TRP A 625 11.56 27.90 6.65
C TRP A 625 11.26 26.59 7.38
N TYR A 626 11.32 25.45 6.68
CA TYR A 626 10.99 24.13 7.23
C TYR A 626 11.87 23.75 8.43
N SER A 627 13.14 24.17 8.43
CA SER A 627 14.07 23.87 9.53
C SER A 627 13.61 24.39 10.90
N SER A 628 12.71 25.38 10.92
CA SER A 628 12.19 26.02 12.14
C SER A 628 10.72 25.67 12.44
N HIS A 629 10.06 24.88 11.58
CA HIS A 629 8.63 24.54 11.67
C HIS A 629 8.37 23.03 11.80
N ALA A 630 9.41 22.24 12.02
CA ALA A 630 9.30 20.82 12.27
C ALA A 630 8.79 20.51 13.68
N ASN A 631 7.80 19.65 13.76
CA ASN A 631 7.34 18.99 14.98
C ASN A 631 8.07 17.65 15.17
N ALA A 632 7.64 16.86 16.15
CA ALA A 632 8.30 15.62 16.54
C ALA A 632 8.26 14.51 15.48
N TYR A 633 7.33 14.58 14.53
CA TYR A 633 7.08 13.58 13.50
C TYR A 633 7.04 14.16 12.08
N GLY A 634 7.43 15.42 11.87
CA GLY A 634 7.50 16.01 10.53
C GLY A 634 7.18 17.49 10.54
N VAL A 635 7.06 18.07 9.35
CA VAL A 635 6.60 19.45 9.16
C VAL A 635 5.12 19.40 8.76
N PRO A 636 4.21 20.11 9.45
CA PRO A 636 2.81 20.15 9.05
C PRO A 636 2.64 20.44 7.55
N LEU A 637 1.68 19.77 6.91
CA LEU A 637 1.37 19.95 5.49
C LEU A 637 1.19 21.43 5.16
N ASP A 638 0.41 22.12 5.99
CA ASP A 638 0.21 23.55 5.93
C ASP A 638 -0.34 24.11 7.24
N THR A 639 -0.52 25.43 7.30
CA THR A 639 -1.00 26.17 8.49
C THR A 639 -2.41 25.85 8.99
N ARG A 640 -3.24 25.13 8.22
CA ARG A 640 -4.62 24.81 8.61
C ARG A 640 -4.66 23.73 9.70
N HIS A 641 -3.66 22.84 9.73
CA HIS A 641 -3.67 21.64 10.56
C HIS A 641 -2.28 21.29 11.10
N THR A 642 -2.21 20.28 11.97
CA THR A 642 -0.95 19.74 12.49
C THR A 642 -0.51 18.45 11.81
N TYR A 643 -1.35 17.87 10.95
CA TYR A 643 -1.02 16.67 10.19
C TYR A 643 -0.13 16.94 8.96
N THR A 644 0.42 15.88 8.40
CA THR A 644 1.21 15.86 7.16
C THR A 644 0.93 14.61 6.34
N LYS A 645 1.61 14.47 5.19
CA LYS A 645 1.67 13.22 4.42
C LYS A 645 3.09 12.68 4.28
N SER A 646 3.27 11.37 4.47
CA SER A 646 4.60 10.75 4.48
C SER A 646 5.34 10.85 3.14
N ASP A 647 4.61 10.75 2.03
CA ASP A 647 5.13 10.97 0.69
C ASP A 647 5.50 12.44 0.45
N TRP A 648 4.69 13.41 0.91
CA TRP A 648 5.00 14.84 0.81
C TRP A 648 6.21 15.28 1.65
N GLU A 649 6.40 14.68 2.83
CA GLU A 649 7.63 14.82 3.62
C GLU A 649 8.86 14.37 2.83
N ILE A 650 8.79 13.20 2.17
CA ILE A 650 9.91 12.65 1.40
C ILE A 650 10.15 13.42 0.09
N TRP A 651 9.11 13.91 -0.57
CA TRP A 651 9.24 14.80 -1.72
C TRP A 651 9.89 16.13 -1.32
N THR A 652 9.50 16.66 -0.17
CA THR A 652 10.13 17.85 0.41
C THR A 652 11.59 17.58 0.76
N ALA A 653 11.92 16.40 1.31
CA ALA A 653 13.29 15.99 1.55
C ALA A 653 14.13 15.92 0.25
N ALA A 654 13.50 15.59 -0.88
CA ALA A 654 14.16 15.52 -2.18
C ALA A 654 14.47 16.88 -2.80
N LEU A 655 13.77 17.95 -2.40
CA LEU A 655 13.94 19.29 -2.98
C LEU A 655 14.70 20.27 -2.07
N VAL A 656 14.80 20.01 -0.76
CA VAL A 656 15.54 20.86 0.18
C VAL A 656 17.04 20.88 -0.11
N THR A 657 17.70 21.97 0.29
CA THR A 657 19.08 22.28 -0.10
C THR A 657 20.09 22.04 1.02
N SER A 658 19.59 21.59 2.18
CA SER A 658 20.39 21.20 3.33
C SER A 658 20.22 19.71 3.62
N THR A 659 21.35 19.00 3.74
CA THR A 659 21.38 17.61 4.21
C THR A 659 20.73 17.46 5.60
N SER A 660 20.89 18.43 6.50
CA SER A 660 20.29 18.35 7.83
C SER A 660 18.77 18.44 7.79
N VAL A 661 18.21 19.29 6.92
CA VAL A 661 16.75 19.42 6.75
C VAL A 661 16.20 18.19 6.03
N ARG A 662 16.91 17.69 5.02
CA ARG A 662 16.56 16.43 4.34
C ARG A 662 16.46 15.28 5.36
N ASP A 663 17.50 15.11 6.16
CA ASP A 663 17.56 14.02 7.14
C ASP A 663 16.52 14.19 8.24
N LEU A 664 16.20 15.43 8.65
CA LEU A 664 15.09 15.71 9.57
C LEU A 664 13.75 15.16 9.04
N LEU A 665 13.41 15.43 7.78
CA LEU A 665 12.14 15.01 7.18
C LEU A 665 12.10 13.48 7.03
N ILE A 666 13.20 12.88 6.55
CA ILE A 666 13.34 11.43 6.41
C ILE A 666 13.22 10.72 7.77
N SER A 667 14.00 11.15 8.77
CA SER A 667 13.99 10.53 10.10
C SER A 667 12.63 10.69 10.80
N SER A 668 11.89 11.76 10.49
CA SER A 668 10.54 11.99 11.00
C SER A 668 9.54 10.97 10.46
N VAL A 669 9.54 10.71 9.15
CA VAL A 669 8.71 9.65 8.54
C VAL A 669 9.12 8.27 9.06
N ARG A 670 10.43 7.99 9.19
CA ARG A 670 10.92 6.73 9.75
C ARG A 670 10.45 6.54 11.19
N LYS A 671 10.44 7.61 11.99
CA LYS A 671 9.96 7.59 13.36
C LYS A 671 8.46 7.26 13.41
N TYR A 672 7.64 7.93 12.59
CA TYR A 672 6.21 7.61 12.46
C TYR A 672 5.98 6.14 12.10
N ALA A 673 6.67 5.62 11.08
CA ALA A 673 6.52 4.23 10.65
C ALA A 673 6.93 3.21 11.73
N ALA A 674 7.79 3.59 12.68
CA ALA A 674 8.42 2.73 13.67
C ALA A 674 7.91 2.94 15.11
N ASP A 675 6.94 3.83 15.36
CA ASP A 675 6.58 4.21 16.73
C ASP A 675 5.63 3.24 17.45
N GLY A 676 5.02 2.32 16.70
CA GLY A 676 4.13 1.28 17.23
C GLY A 676 2.80 1.79 17.79
N LYS A 677 2.41 3.05 17.50
CA LYS A 677 1.13 3.62 18.00
C LYS A 677 -0.08 3.17 17.18
N SER A 678 0.12 2.88 15.90
CA SER A 678 -0.90 2.31 15.02
C SER A 678 -0.67 0.82 14.80
N SER A 679 -1.75 0.08 14.54
CA SER A 679 -1.71 -1.32 14.10
C SER A 679 -2.18 -1.52 12.66
N GLN A 680 -2.38 -0.42 11.91
CA GLN A 680 -2.80 -0.46 10.51
C GLN A 680 -1.57 -0.58 9.58
N PRO A 681 -1.73 -1.09 8.33
CA PRO A 681 -0.72 -0.91 7.29
C PRO A 681 -0.27 0.55 7.18
N LEU A 682 0.97 0.78 6.75
CA LEU A 682 1.56 2.12 6.71
C LEU A 682 0.61 3.09 5.97
N GLY A 683 0.08 4.05 6.71
CA GLY A 683 -0.72 5.15 6.19
C GLY A 683 0.16 6.34 5.83
N ASP A 684 -0.28 7.13 4.87
CA ASP A 684 0.39 8.35 4.45
C ASP A 684 -0.03 9.56 5.29
N TRP A 685 -1.26 9.62 5.82
CA TRP A 685 -1.79 10.79 6.52
C TRP A 685 -1.75 10.66 8.05
N TYR A 686 -0.96 11.51 8.70
CA TYR A 686 -0.69 11.42 10.15
C TYR A 686 -0.34 12.76 10.80
N GLU A 687 -0.51 12.85 12.12
CA GLU A 687 -0.21 14.02 12.93
C GLU A 687 1.28 14.23 13.17
N THR A 688 1.81 15.42 12.87
CA THR A 688 3.25 15.70 13.06
C THR A 688 3.64 15.92 14.52
N THR A 689 2.66 16.16 15.39
CA THR A 689 2.90 16.42 16.82
C THR A 689 3.13 15.13 17.59
N ASP A 690 2.38 14.06 17.27
CA ASP A 690 2.42 12.81 18.01
C ASP A 690 2.40 11.53 17.16
N GLY A 691 2.33 11.60 15.84
CA GLY A 691 2.33 10.43 14.95
C GLY A 691 0.99 9.68 14.92
N SER A 692 -0.09 10.23 15.47
CA SER A 692 -1.41 9.62 15.36
C SER A 692 -1.86 9.56 13.91
N VAL A 693 -2.42 8.40 13.52
CA VAL A 693 -2.96 8.19 12.18
C VAL A 693 -4.32 8.86 12.06
N GLU A 694 -4.57 9.49 10.92
CA GLU A 694 -5.86 10.14 10.63
C GLU A 694 -6.86 9.13 10.05
N GLY A 695 -6.84 8.92 8.73
CA GLY A 695 -7.78 8.02 8.05
C GLY A 695 -7.14 6.95 7.17
N PHE A 696 -6.04 7.28 6.50
CA PHE A 696 -5.49 6.47 5.42
C PHE A 696 -4.60 5.32 5.92
N ARG A 697 -4.63 4.22 5.17
CA ARG A 697 -3.83 3.01 5.43
C ARG A 697 -3.57 2.25 4.14
N ALA A 698 -2.42 1.64 3.98
CA ALA A 698 -2.07 0.84 2.79
C ALA A 698 -2.13 1.56 1.42
N ARG A 699 -2.27 2.90 1.39
CA ARG A 699 -2.35 3.67 0.13
C ARG A 699 -1.11 3.43 -0.74
N PRO A 700 -1.25 3.39 -2.08
CA PRO A 700 -0.11 3.23 -2.97
C PRO A 700 0.76 4.49 -3.09
N VAL A 701 0.31 5.64 -2.60
CA VAL A 701 1.06 6.91 -2.65
C VAL A 701 2.42 6.82 -1.94
N VAL A 702 2.61 5.84 -1.05
CA VAL A 702 3.92 5.54 -0.42
C VAL A 702 5.00 5.18 -1.43
N GLY A 703 4.67 4.91 -2.70
CA GLY A 703 5.63 4.86 -3.80
C GLY A 703 6.45 6.15 -3.92
N GLY A 704 5.91 7.27 -3.43
CA GLY A 704 6.57 8.56 -3.30
C GLY A 704 7.75 8.55 -2.35
N HIS A 705 7.86 7.57 -1.45
CA HIS A 705 9.04 7.41 -0.62
C HIS A 705 10.31 7.10 -1.43
N LEU A 706 10.21 6.76 -2.73
CA LEU A 706 11.35 6.59 -3.62
C LEU A 706 11.80 7.90 -4.31
N ALA A 707 11.22 9.05 -3.95
CA ALA A 707 11.46 10.33 -4.62
C ALA A 707 12.95 10.69 -4.78
N LEU A 708 13.77 10.50 -3.75
CA LEU A 708 15.21 10.80 -3.81
C LEU A 708 15.99 9.81 -4.68
N LEU A 709 15.53 8.56 -4.82
CA LEU A 709 16.13 7.60 -5.75
C LEU A 709 15.79 7.93 -7.20
N ALA A 710 14.58 8.44 -7.46
CA ALA A 710 14.17 8.82 -8.81
C ALA A 710 14.93 10.04 -9.35
N LEU A 711 15.57 10.84 -8.49
CA LEU A 711 16.42 11.97 -8.88
C LEU A 711 17.88 11.58 -9.22
N GLN A 712 18.32 10.37 -8.87
CA GLN A 712 19.66 9.84 -9.20
C GLN A 712 19.68 9.31 -10.64
#